data_AF-A0A8J5J370-F1
#
_entry.id   AF-A0A8J5J370-F1
#
_cell.length_a   1.000
_cell.length_b   1.000
_cell.length_c   1.000
_cell.angle_alpha   90.00
_cell.angle_beta   90.00
_cell.angle_gamma   90.00
#
_symmetry.space_group_name_H-M   'P 1'
#
loop_
_entity.id
_entity.type
_entity.pdbx_description
1 polymer ?
#
loop_
_entity_poly.entity_id
_entity_poly.type
_entity_poly.pdbx_seq_one_letter_code
_entity_poly.pdbx_strand_id
1 'polypeptide(L)'
;MSSITKHSRMVMLMVMVTVTLGDEVPIDPQATCEDGTPLYLRMPHHHTAQVPLDASLEIILDLPFPRHDNVWFQQRWSGGGDGGGLQVSDRSTFAPGDPYSWDRTPQEFLDVTPDIITEAFKEGVQAMSLIDELEMRLYSNNITVDKLDPSWKQDKLFHFSNELVRNLSRFGHIASLTTIKIKSNVDMVRLGSLKECEEELKHLKPSSCDIDAPYRTSDGTCNNLKNPTWGASFTPFRRLLPAVYGDGVSAMKRAVDGEELPNPRHVSNSININKNNQSACFSILHMTFGQFLDHDLTATPTSRGVGGSLIPCCLPSVLSKPELKHPECAPIFIPPDDEFYPAYGISCLNLVRSSPAHSCSFGPREQLNTATGYIDGSAVYGSTKKLAKELRVGRDGLLDTQVTKKGDFRVNEQMMLMLMTTLWARQHNNLARQLKALNPSWDDEKLYQEARRINVAMIQNVAYKEFICGVLGRRLMEGLGLMPGTGGRYSTDYDPAIPPSIANEFAAAVYRFGHSMITVHVGALVSGSVWGCITGKLFKRGNVGLDLVAINIQRGRDHGLAGYVTVRQACGLRLVKTFNDLAEDMNSDALENLKRIYKNVRDIDLFVGGLSENPLPGSQVGPTFACVLVDQFVRLKKGDRYWFENKEGPGAFTKDQLRELQQVSLARVMCDNMPDMSTMQRWPLLMEGAYNPELPCSSKCIPSFNISHWKA
;
A
#
# COMPACT_ATOMS: atom_id res chain seq x y z
N MET A 1 -67.20 30.48 3.56
CA MET A 1 -67.90 29.63 2.57
C MET A 1 -66.94 29.33 1.42
N SER A 2 -66.84 28.04 1.08
CA SER A 2 -66.36 27.40 -0.17
C SER A 2 -64.98 27.73 -0.79
N SER A 3 -64.07 26.75 -0.65
CA SER A 3 -63.35 26.00 -1.71
C SER A 3 -62.98 26.68 -3.04
N ILE A 4 -61.69 26.60 -3.42
CA ILE A 4 -61.25 26.00 -4.71
C ILE A 4 -59.77 25.56 -4.59
N THR A 5 -59.51 24.41 -5.22
CA THR A 5 -58.38 23.48 -5.19
C THR A 5 -57.06 23.97 -5.81
N LYS A 6 -55.95 23.51 -5.20
CA LYS A 6 -54.57 23.43 -5.74
C LYS A 6 -54.53 22.90 -7.17
N HIS A 7 -53.69 23.47 -8.04
CA HIS A 7 -52.89 22.81 -9.09
C HIS A 7 -51.83 23.82 -9.60
N SER A 8 -50.63 23.83 -8.99
CA SER A 8 -49.48 24.52 -9.59
C SER A 8 -48.67 23.50 -10.37
N ARG A 9 -48.76 23.60 -11.71
CA ARG A 9 -47.90 22.87 -12.65
C ARG A 9 -46.45 23.34 -12.44
N MET A 10 -45.64 22.51 -11.82
CA MET A 10 -44.19 22.61 -11.90
C MET A 10 -43.82 22.14 -13.30
N VAL A 11 -43.36 23.05 -14.16
CA VAL A 11 -42.79 22.71 -15.46
C VAL A 11 -41.48 21.97 -15.16
N MET A 12 -41.56 20.64 -15.10
CA MET A 12 -40.39 19.78 -15.09
C MET A 12 -39.79 19.89 -16.48
N LEU A 13 -38.74 20.68 -16.63
CA LEU A 13 -37.89 20.63 -17.81
C LEU A 13 -37.15 19.28 -17.74
N MET A 14 -37.81 18.21 -18.19
CA MET A 14 -37.11 16.99 -18.55
C MET A 14 -36.25 17.32 -19.76
N VAL A 15 -34.99 17.70 -19.52
CA VAL A 15 -33.97 17.49 -20.54
C VAL A 15 -33.78 15.97 -20.58
N MET A 16 -34.51 15.31 -21.49
CA MET A 16 -34.12 13.98 -21.93
C MET A 16 -32.78 14.14 -22.63
N VAL A 17 -31.68 14.06 -21.88
CA VAL A 17 -30.44 13.61 -22.48
C VAL A 17 -30.61 12.10 -22.62
N THR A 18 -30.99 11.68 -23.82
CA THR A 18 -30.84 10.29 -24.23
C THR A 18 -29.33 10.03 -24.28
N VAL A 19 -28.72 9.71 -23.13
CA VAL A 19 -27.36 9.17 -23.10
C VAL A 19 -27.49 7.76 -23.64
N THR A 20 -27.26 7.61 -24.94
CA THR A 20 -27.09 6.28 -25.52
C THR A 20 -25.89 5.62 -24.85
N LEU A 21 -26.11 4.38 -24.39
CA LEU A 21 -25.08 3.49 -23.89
C LEU A 21 -23.89 3.40 -24.86
N GLY A 22 -22.87 4.24 -24.69
CA GLY A 22 -21.73 4.32 -25.61
C GLY A 22 -21.00 5.64 -25.72
N ASP A 23 -21.34 6.66 -24.93
CA ASP A 23 -20.72 7.97 -25.10
C ASP A 23 -19.21 7.95 -24.78
N GLU A 24 -18.47 8.43 -25.78
CA GLU A 24 -17.02 8.49 -25.87
C GLU A 24 -16.48 9.74 -25.17
N VAL A 25 -15.55 9.60 -24.22
CA VAL A 25 -14.86 10.74 -23.59
C VAL A 25 -13.47 10.89 -24.22
N PRO A 26 -13.13 12.04 -24.85
CA PRO A 26 -11.81 12.27 -25.43
C PRO A 26 -10.71 12.20 -24.37
N ILE A 27 -9.65 11.42 -24.61
CA ILE A 27 -8.48 11.32 -23.73
C ILE A 27 -7.63 12.60 -23.78
N ASP A 28 -7.72 13.35 -24.89
CA ASP A 28 -7.13 14.66 -25.14
C ASP A 28 -7.81 15.27 -26.38
N PRO A 29 -8.48 16.43 -26.30
CA PRO A 29 -9.12 17.06 -27.46
C PRO A 29 -8.15 17.52 -28.55
N GLN A 30 -6.82 17.44 -28.32
CA GLN A 30 -5.79 17.78 -29.31
C GLN A 30 -4.96 16.58 -29.80
N ALA A 31 -5.16 15.37 -29.27
CA ALA A 31 -4.40 14.19 -29.70
C ALA A 31 -5.20 13.36 -30.73
N THR A 32 -4.75 13.38 -31.97
CA THR A 32 -5.22 12.48 -33.05
C THR A 32 -4.04 11.68 -33.60
N CYS A 33 -4.28 10.42 -33.97
CA CYS A 33 -3.33 9.65 -34.77
C CYS A 33 -3.22 10.24 -36.20
N GLU A 34 -2.22 9.83 -36.98
CA GLU A 34 -2.00 10.33 -38.36
C GLU A 34 -3.15 10.02 -39.33
N ASP A 35 -4.03 9.08 -38.99
CA ASP A 35 -5.27 8.75 -39.71
C ASP A 35 -6.50 9.57 -39.27
N GLY A 36 -6.33 10.50 -38.33
CA GLY A 36 -7.42 11.31 -37.78
C GLY A 36 -8.29 10.57 -36.76
N THR A 37 -7.92 9.36 -36.32
CA THR A 37 -8.69 8.61 -35.31
C THR A 37 -8.64 9.35 -33.96
N PRO A 38 -9.80 9.73 -33.38
CA PRO A 38 -9.84 10.33 -32.06
C PRO A 38 -9.59 9.29 -30.96
N LEU A 39 -8.88 9.67 -29.89
CA LEU A 39 -8.64 8.80 -28.75
C LEU A 39 -9.83 8.80 -27.79
N TYR A 40 -10.56 7.69 -27.73
CA TYR A 40 -11.66 7.47 -26.80
C TYR A 40 -11.37 6.31 -25.84
N LEU A 41 -11.67 6.51 -24.56
CA LEU A 41 -11.79 5.42 -23.59
C LEU A 41 -13.28 5.08 -23.47
N ARG A 42 -13.68 3.87 -23.90
CA ARG A 42 -15.01 3.31 -23.60
C ARG A 42 -14.87 2.25 -22.52
N MET A 43 -15.48 2.50 -21.36
CA MET A 43 -15.67 1.47 -20.33
C MET A 43 -16.82 0.53 -20.76
N PRO A 44 -16.65 -0.81 -20.70
CA PRO A 44 -17.70 -1.74 -21.09
C PRO A 44 -18.85 -1.84 -20.08
N HIS A 45 -20.01 -2.25 -20.60
CA HIS A 45 -21.33 -2.27 -19.97
C HIS A 45 -21.45 -3.23 -18.78
N HIS A 46 -21.98 -2.75 -17.65
CA HIS A 46 -22.75 -3.59 -16.73
C HIS A 46 -23.97 -2.84 -16.18
N HIS A 47 -25.14 -3.39 -16.51
CA HIS A 47 -26.49 -3.13 -16.01
C HIS A 47 -26.98 -1.67 -15.89
N THR A 48 -28.03 -1.38 -16.66
CA THR A 48 -28.94 -0.24 -16.45
C THR A 48 -29.48 -0.24 -15.02
N ALA A 49 -28.94 0.60 -14.15
CA ALA A 49 -29.69 1.17 -13.05
C ALA A 49 -30.20 2.54 -13.53
N GLN A 50 -31.52 2.75 -13.47
CA GLN A 50 -32.08 4.09 -13.56
C GLN A 50 -31.63 4.86 -12.31
N VAL A 51 -30.52 5.58 -12.42
CA VAL A 51 -30.08 6.52 -11.38
C VAL A 51 -30.63 7.90 -11.78
N PRO A 52 -31.51 8.52 -10.99
CA PRO A 52 -31.93 9.89 -11.25
C PRO A 52 -30.70 10.79 -11.27
N LEU A 53 -30.60 11.61 -12.32
CA LEU A 53 -29.44 12.44 -12.68
C LEU A 53 -29.23 13.65 -11.74
N ASP A 54 -29.69 13.56 -10.48
CA ASP A 54 -29.71 14.67 -9.53
C ASP A 54 -29.22 14.29 -8.10
N ALA A 55 -28.53 13.15 -7.93
CA ALA A 55 -27.88 12.82 -6.65
C ALA A 55 -26.85 11.69 -6.84
N SER A 56 -25.55 12.02 -6.91
CA SER A 56 -24.42 11.10 -6.57
C SER A 56 -23.02 11.57 -7.00
N LEU A 57 -22.88 12.79 -7.53
CA LEU A 57 -21.57 13.30 -7.98
C LEU A 57 -21.13 14.61 -7.33
N GLU A 58 -21.70 14.90 -6.15
CA GLU A 58 -21.11 15.80 -5.14
C GLU A 58 -20.36 15.03 -4.04
N ILE A 59 -20.22 13.72 -4.19
CA ILE A 59 -19.52 12.88 -3.24
C ILE A 59 -18.03 12.88 -3.61
N ILE A 60 -17.16 13.13 -2.63
CA ILE A 60 -15.67 13.14 -2.69
C ILE A 60 -14.99 14.48 -3.06
N LEU A 61 -15.43 15.63 -2.53
CA LEU A 61 -14.56 16.84 -2.49
C LEU A 61 -14.48 17.54 -1.12
N ASP A 62 -14.95 16.87 -0.08
CA ASP A 62 -14.85 17.34 1.31
C ASP A 62 -13.81 16.54 2.10
N LEU A 63 -12.71 16.14 1.47
CA LEU A 63 -11.56 15.54 2.17
C LEU A 63 -10.80 16.66 2.90
N PRO A 64 -10.87 16.75 4.24
CA PRO A 64 -10.17 17.79 4.99
C PRO A 64 -8.66 17.51 4.99
N PHE A 65 -7.86 18.49 4.57
CA PHE A 65 -6.41 18.45 4.69
C PHE A 65 -5.97 18.83 6.11
N PRO A 66 -5.08 18.09 6.79
CA PRO A 66 -4.49 18.57 8.04
C PRO A 66 -3.34 19.56 7.77
N ARG A 67 -3.44 20.76 8.36
CA ARG A 67 -2.27 21.56 8.75
C ARG A 67 -1.95 21.24 10.21
N HIS A 68 -0.70 20.87 10.44
CA HIS A 68 -0.04 20.71 11.73
C HIS A 68 -0.41 19.51 12.61
N ASP A 69 0.62 19.09 13.32
CA ASP A 69 0.73 17.97 14.24
C ASP A 69 -0.53 17.77 15.11
N ASN A 70 -1.01 16.52 15.14
CA ASN A 70 -2.01 15.98 16.06
C ASN A 70 -3.46 16.54 16.01
N VAL A 71 -3.88 17.27 14.97
CA VAL A 71 -5.30 17.65 14.79
C VAL A 71 -5.86 17.00 13.52
N TRP A 72 -6.67 15.95 13.69
CA TRP A 72 -7.23 15.17 12.58
C TRP A 72 -8.50 15.81 12.00
N PHE A 73 -8.47 16.02 10.68
CA PHE A 73 -9.61 16.20 9.77
C PHE A 73 -10.64 17.30 10.05
N GLN A 74 -10.25 18.58 10.03
CA GLN A 74 -11.17 19.68 9.67
C GLN A 74 -10.44 20.88 9.04
N GLN A 75 -10.40 20.98 7.70
CA GLN A 75 -10.34 22.27 6.99
C GLN A 75 -11.15 22.23 5.70
N ARG A 76 -11.98 23.26 5.55
CA ARG A 76 -12.94 23.56 4.49
C ARG A 76 -12.18 24.11 3.27
N TRP A 77 -12.39 23.55 2.08
CA TRP A 77 -11.98 24.22 0.85
C TRP A 77 -13.12 25.14 0.40
N SER A 78 -12.95 26.46 0.56
CA SER A 78 -13.84 27.47 -0.01
C SER A 78 -13.14 28.10 -1.22
N GLY A 79 -13.36 27.52 -2.41
CA GLY A 79 -13.08 28.14 -3.70
C GLY A 79 -14.39 28.53 -4.35
N GLY A 80 -14.63 29.83 -4.51
CA GLY A 80 -15.94 30.41 -4.83
C GLY A 80 -16.42 30.27 -6.28
N GLY A 81 -17.71 30.54 -6.46
CA GLY A 81 -18.37 30.73 -7.76
C GLY A 81 -19.78 30.15 -7.83
N ASP A 82 -20.75 30.87 -7.27
CA ASP A 82 -22.20 30.85 -7.53
C ASP A 82 -23.04 29.58 -7.22
N GLY A 83 -23.74 29.66 -6.08
CA GLY A 83 -25.21 29.58 -6.11
C GLY A 83 -25.87 28.20 -6.17
N GLY A 84 -25.42 27.24 -5.37
CA GLY A 84 -26.14 25.98 -5.13
C GLY A 84 -25.87 25.46 -3.72
N GLY A 85 -26.60 25.98 -2.73
CA GLY A 85 -26.45 25.55 -1.34
C GLY A 85 -27.04 24.16 -1.13
N LEU A 86 -26.22 23.12 -1.14
CA LEU A 86 -26.63 21.80 -0.68
C LEU A 86 -26.70 21.79 0.85
N GLN A 87 -27.87 21.47 1.40
CA GLN A 87 -28.03 21.25 2.83
C GLN A 87 -27.20 20.03 3.24
N VAL A 88 -26.21 20.29 4.11
CA VAL A 88 -25.42 19.27 4.79
C VAL A 88 -26.37 18.40 5.61
N SER A 89 -26.60 17.16 5.18
CA SER A 89 -27.25 16.17 6.03
C SER A 89 -26.38 15.96 7.28
N ASP A 90 -26.98 16.19 8.43
CA ASP A 90 -26.47 15.99 9.78
C ASP A 90 -25.36 14.92 9.86
N ARG A 91 -24.08 15.35 9.99
CA ARG A 91 -22.93 14.43 10.12
C ARG A 91 -22.96 13.82 11.52
N SER A 92 -23.66 12.72 11.70
CA SER A 92 -23.68 11.95 12.94
C SER A 92 -22.32 11.29 13.17
N THR A 93 -21.41 11.97 13.89
CA THR A 93 -20.31 11.28 14.57
C THR A 93 -20.90 10.31 15.60
N PHE A 94 -20.22 9.21 15.89
CA PHE A 94 -20.60 8.42 17.05
C PHE A 94 -20.54 9.32 18.29
N ALA A 95 -21.43 9.08 19.26
CA ALA A 95 -21.51 9.92 20.46
C ALA A 95 -20.14 10.00 21.15
N PRO A 96 -19.77 11.14 21.76
CA PRO A 96 -18.60 11.22 22.63
C PRO A 96 -18.64 10.07 23.67
N GLY A 97 -17.57 9.27 23.73
CA GLY A 97 -17.51 8.07 24.56
C GLY A 97 -17.97 6.76 23.92
N ASP A 98 -18.48 6.76 22.67
CA ASP A 98 -18.55 5.51 21.89
C ASP A 98 -17.11 4.99 21.74
N PRO A 99 -16.82 3.72 22.07
CA PRO A 99 -15.50 3.14 21.89
C PRO A 99 -14.95 3.29 20.46
N TYR A 100 -15.82 3.49 19.47
CA TYR A 100 -15.48 3.67 18.07
C TYR A 100 -15.63 5.12 17.59
N SER A 101 -15.95 6.06 18.49
CA SER A 101 -15.74 7.48 18.23
C SER A 101 -14.24 7.74 18.12
N TRP A 102 -13.82 8.32 17.00
CA TRP A 102 -12.47 8.77 16.71
C TRP A 102 -12.00 9.92 17.61
N ASP A 103 -12.92 10.62 18.28
CA ASP A 103 -12.63 11.69 19.23
C ASP A 103 -12.21 11.14 20.61
N ARG A 104 -11.40 10.07 20.60
CA ARG A 104 -10.64 9.71 21.78
C ARG A 104 -9.46 10.67 21.84
N THR A 105 -9.63 11.80 22.52
CA THR A 105 -8.49 12.41 23.21
C THR A 105 -7.77 11.26 23.92
N PRO A 106 -6.45 11.06 23.71
CA PRO A 106 -5.70 10.13 24.56
C PRO A 106 -6.07 10.51 25.98
N GLN A 107 -6.79 9.62 26.68
CA GLN A 107 -7.12 9.91 28.05
C GLN A 107 -5.77 9.93 28.76
N GLU A 108 -5.27 11.10 29.11
CA GLU A 108 -4.14 11.25 30.01
C GLU A 108 -4.61 10.73 31.36
N PHE A 109 -4.54 9.41 31.53
CA PHE A 109 -4.87 8.78 32.79
C PHE A 109 -3.68 8.98 33.73
N LEU A 110 -3.98 9.74 34.79
CA LEU A 110 -3.08 10.20 35.82
C LEU A 110 -2.37 9.06 36.57
N ASP A 111 -1.23 9.43 37.18
CA ASP A 111 -0.44 8.69 38.19
C ASP A 111 0.64 7.69 37.71
N VAL A 112 1.29 7.93 36.57
CA VAL A 112 2.54 7.22 36.22
C VAL A 112 3.77 7.99 36.70
N THR A 113 4.46 7.48 37.72
CA THR A 113 5.73 8.05 38.19
C THR A 113 6.92 7.54 37.37
N PRO A 114 8.05 8.28 37.31
CA PRO A 114 9.28 7.79 36.69
C PRO A 114 9.78 6.44 37.25
N ASP A 115 9.51 6.16 38.52
CA ASP A 115 9.87 4.90 39.17
C ASP A 115 9.07 3.72 38.60
N ILE A 116 7.75 3.89 38.41
CA ILE A 116 6.89 2.87 37.77
C ILE A 116 7.36 2.57 36.35
N ILE A 117 7.74 3.60 35.58
CA ILE A 117 8.27 3.42 34.22
C ILE A 117 9.59 2.64 34.26
N THR A 118 10.47 2.97 35.19
CA THR A 118 11.80 2.34 35.33
C THR A 118 11.66 0.86 35.73
N GLU A 119 10.75 0.55 36.65
CA GLU A 119 10.47 -0.83 37.05
C GLU A 119 9.85 -1.63 35.91
N ALA A 120 8.82 -1.09 35.27
CA ALA A 120 8.17 -1.74 34.13
C ALA A 120 9.15 -1.96 32.96
N PHE A 121 10.09 -1.04 32.73
CA PHE A 121 11.13 -1.20 31.72
C PHE A 121 12.07 -2.36 32.03
N LYS A 122 12.51 -2.50 33.30
CA LYS A 122 13.32 -3.66 33.73
C LYS A 122 12.59 -4.97 33.51
N GLU A 123 11.30 -5.02 33.83
CA GLU A 123 10.47 -6.19 33.55
C GLU A 123 10.33 -6.46 32.05
N GLY A 124 10.17 -5.42 31.22
CA GLY A 124 10.13 -5.55 29.76
C GLY A 124 11.42 -6.12 29.18
N VAL A 125 12.59 -5.68 29.68
CA VAL A 125 13.90 -6.23 29.32
C VAL A 125 14.01 -7.70 29.76
N GLN A 126 13.61 -8.02 30.99
CA GLN A 126 13.62 -9.39 31.50
C GLN A 126 12.72 -10.32 30.68
N ALA A 127 11.51 -9.86 30.30
CA ALA A 127 10.60 -10.61 29.44
C ALA A 127 11.20 -10.85 28.05
N MET A 128 11.95 -9.88 27.49
CA MET A 128 12.68 -10.08 26.24
C MET A 128 13.80 -11.13 26.40
N SER A 129 14.53 -11.15 27.52
CA SER A 129 15.52 -12.20 27.80
C SER A 129 14.91 -13.60 27.87
N LEU A 130 13.69 -13.73 28.43
CA LEU A 130 12.98 -15.01 28.43
C LEU A 130 12.59 -15.46 27.01
N ILE A 131 12.26 -14.52 26.11
CA ILE A 131 12.04 -14.82 24.70
C ILE A 131 13.33 -15.34 24.06
N ASP A 132 14.47 -14.70 24.32
CA ASP A 132 15.77 -15.16 23.80
C ASP A 132 16.12 -16.59 24.26
N GLU A 133 15.86 -16.91 25.53
CA GLU A 133 16.05 -18.25 26.08
C GLU A 133 15.14 -19.28 25.40
N LEU A 134 13.88 -18.92 25.13
CA LEU A 134 12.94 -19.75 24.39
C LEU A 134 13.43 -19.98 22.95
N GLU A 135 13.83 -18.93 22.24
CA GLU A 135 14.36 -19.04 20.88
C GLU A 135 15.59 -19.94 20.83
N MET A 136 16.52 -19.81 21.80
CA MET A 136 17.69 -20.67 21.93
C MET A 136 17.30 -22.12 22.21
N ARG A 137 16.30 -22.36 23.07
CA ARG A 137 15.79 -23.71 23.37
C ARG A 137 15.14 -24.36 22.15
N LEU A 138 14.36 -23.61 21.37
CA LEU A 138 13.77 -24.11 20.13
C LEU A 138 14.87 -24.50 19.14
N TYR A 139 15.88 -23.63 18.98
CA TYR A 139 17.03 -23.86 18.10
C TYR A 139 17.88 -25.07 18.53
N SER A 140 18.29 -25.14 19.80
CA SER A 140 19.17 -26.20 20.32
C SER A 140 18.53 -27.58 20.29
N ASN A 141 17.21 -27.64 20.45
CA ASN A 141 16.45 -28.89 20.38
C ASN A 141 15.97 -29.23 18.95
N ASN A 142 16.44 -28.49 17.94
CA ASN A 142 16.07 -28.67 16.53
C ASN A 142 14.54 -28.62 16.28
N ILE A 143 13.82 -27.82 17.08
CA ILE A 143 12.39 -27.58 16.93
C ILE A 143 12.22 -26.48 15.90
N THR A 144 12.10 -26.87 14.63
CA THR A 144 12.05 -25.95 13.49
C THR A 144 10.97 -26.37 12.51
N VAL A 145 10.48 -25.40 11.71
CA VAL A 145 9.54 -25.69 10.63
C VAL A 145 10.24 -26.50 9.54
N ASP A 146 9.57 -27.56 9.07
CA ASP A 146 10.09 -28.41 7.99
C ASP A 146 10.37 -27.58 6.72
N LYS A 147 11.50 -27.84 6.07
CA LYS A 147 11.88 -27.20 4.79
C LYS A 147 10.93 -27.54 3.65
N LEU A 148 10.11 -28.59 3.80
CA LEU A 148 9.05 -28.98 2.87
C LEU A 148 7.75 -28.20 3.10
N ASP A 149 7.57 -27.58 4.26
CA ASP A 149 6.38 -26.79 4.57
C ASP A 149 6.30 -25.55 3.67
N PRO A 150 5.13 -25.25 3.06
CA PRO A 150 4.96 -24.04 2.25
C PRO A 150 5.31 -22.73 2.98
N SER A 151 5.11 -22.66 4.30
CA SER A 151 5.49 -21.51 5.13
C SER A 151 7.00 -21.30 5.19
N TRP A 152 7.81 -22.35 5.10
CA TRP A 152 9.26 -22.24 5.02
C TRP A 152 9.72 -21.59 3.70
N LYS A 153 9.05 -21.89 2.58
CA LYS A 153 9.35 -21.25 1.28
C LYS A 153 8.91 -19.79 1.25
N GLN A 154 7.72 -19.49 1.77
CA GLN A 154 7.29 -18.12 2.00
C GLN A 154 8.36 -17.39 2.80
N ASP A 155 8.71 -17.92 3.96
CA ASP A 155 9.70 -17.35 4.86
C ASP A 155 11.06 -17.06 4.21
N LYS A 156 11.57 -17.98 3.40
CA LYS A 156 12.82 -17.83 2.62
C LYS A 156 12.75 -16.73 1.58
N LEU A 157 11.60 -16.57 0.90
CA LEU A 157 11.41 -15.52 -0.10
C LEU A 157 11.25 -14.14 0.55
N PHE A 158 10.64 -14.10 1.73
CA PHE A 158 10.49 -12.88 2.52
C PHE A 158 11.63 -12.69 3.55
N HIS A 159 12.76 -13.38 3.36
CA HIS A 159 13.90 -13.33 4.27
C HIS A 159 14.72 -12.06 4.04
N PHE A 160 14.43 -11.05 4.86
CA PHE A 160 15.31 -9.91 5.08
C PHE A 160 15.47 -9.69 6.59
N SER A 161 15.91 -10.71 7.32
CA SER A 161 16.32 -10.54 8.71
C SER A 161 17.82 -10.27 8.74
N ASN A 162 18.21 -9.04 8.43
CA ASN A 162 19.53 -8.58 8.80
C ASN A 162 19.58 -8.41 10.34
N GLU A 163 20.78 -8.49 10.90
CA GLU A 163 21.01 -8.27 12.33
C GLU A 163 20.40 -6.93 12.81
N LEU A 164 20.41 -5.92 11.93
CA LEU A 164 19.77 -4.62 12.15
C LEU A 164 18.27 -4.75 12.47
N VAL A 165 17.46 -5.43 11.65
CA VAL A 165 16.01 -5.60 11.89
C VAL A 165 15.76 -6.32 13.21
N ARG A 166 16.56 -7.34 13.55
CA ARG A 166 16.43 -8.04 14.83
C ARG A 166 16.70 -7.09 15.99
N ASN A 167 17.79 -6.32 15.95
CA ASN A 167 18.15 -5.36 16.99
C ASN A 167 17.08 -4.26 17.14
N LEU A 168 16.60 -3.72 16.02
CA LEU A 168 15.52 -2.74 16.00
C LEU A 168 14.22 -3.29 16.59
N SER A 169 13.89 -4.54 16.26
CA SER A 169 12.67 -5.19 16.77
C SER A 169 12.73 -5.46 18.26
N ARG A 170 13.92 -5.72 18.84
CA ARG A 170 14.08 -5.91 20.29
C ARG A 170 13.55 -4.69 21.06
N PHE A 171 13.85 -3.48 20.60
CA PHE A 171 13.30 -2.27 21.22
C PHE A 171 11.77 -2.18 21.11
N GLY A 172 11.21 -2.56 19.96
CA GLY A 172 9.76 -2.64 19.79
C GLY A 172 9.09 -3.65 20.73
N HIS A 173 9.73 -4.81 20.95
CA HIS A 173 9.27 -5.81 21.93
C HIS A 173 9.33 -5.26 23.35
N ILE A 174 10.48 -4.70 23.77
CA ILE A 174 10.66 -4.13 25.10
C ILE A 174 9.63 -3.02 25.35
N ALA A 175 9.43 -2.12 24.38
CA ALA A 175 8.43 -1.05 24.47
C ALA A 175 7.01 -1.60 24.66
N SER A 176 6.62 -2.62 23.89
CA SER A 176 5.30 -3.25 23.99
C SER A 176 5.10 -3.95 25.33
N LEU A 177 6.09 -4.74 25.78
CA LEU A 177 6.06 -5.47 27.05
C LEU A 177 6.02 -4.51 28.24
N THR A 178 6.83 -3.46 28.21
CA THR A 178 6.83 -2.39 29.21
C THR A 178 5.47 -1.70 29.27
N THR A 179 4.89 -1.38 28.10
CA THR A 179 3.58 -0.73 28.02
C THR A 179 2.47 -1.61 28.62
N ILE A 180 2.48 -2.92 28.37
CA ILE A 180 1.53 -3.87 28.98
C ILE A 180 1.64 -3.82 30.51
N LYS A 181 2.86 -3.80 31.05
CA LYS A 181 3.07 -3.74 32.50
C LYS A 181 2.63 -2.42 33.10
N ILE A 182 2.87 -1.30 32.43
CA ILE A 182 2.37 0.01 32.87
C ILE A 182 0.84 0.04 32.83
N LYS A 183 0.23 -0.48 31.76
CA LYS A 183 -1.23 -0.57 31.63
C LYS A 183 -1.86 -1.41 32.74
N SER A 184 -1.20 -2.47 33.21
CA SER A 184 -1.70 -3.22 34.36
C SER A 184 -1.74 -2.41 35.66
N ASN A 185 -1.03 -1.28 35.71
CA ASN A 185 -0.99 -0.39 36.86
C ASN A 185 -1.82 0.90 36.67
N VAL A 186 -2.15 1.30 35.42
CA VAL A 186 -2.89 2.55 35.09
C VAL A 186 -3.68 2.40 33.77
N ASP A 187 -4.85 3.04 33.64
CA ASP A 187 -5.53 3.17 32.34
C ASP A 187 -4.67 4.01 31.34
N MET A 188 -4.78 3.80 30.03
CA MET A 188 -3.70 4.03 29.02
C MET A 188 -3.06 5.44 28.92
N VAL A 189 -1.72 5.52 28.80
CA VAL A 189 -0.96 6.77 28.53
C VAL A 189 0.10 6.58 27.41
N ARG A 190 0.30 7.60 26.55
CA ARG A 190 1.53 7.79 25.74
C ARG A 190 2.63 8.29 26.69
N LEU A 191 3.44 7.38 27.22
CA LEU A 191 4.46 7.73 28.21
C LEU A 191 5.79 7.96 27.50
N GLY A 192 6.37 9.14 27.70
CA GLY A 192 7.80 9.46 27.52
C GLY A 192 8.52 8.93 26.28
N SER A 193 9.85 8.99 26.33
CA SER A 193 10.74 8.34 25.38
C SER A 193 11.64 7.32 26.09
N LEU A 194 11.98 6.25 25.38
CA LEU A 194 12.96 5.25 25.79
C LEU A 194 14.36 5.80 25.49
N LYS A 195 15.00 6.43 26.46
CA LYS A 195 16.30 7.11 26.27
C LYS A 195 17.38 6.16 25.72
N GLU A 196 17.45 4.93 26.24
CA GLU A 196 18.38 3.91 25.76
C GLU A 196 18.16 3.57 24.28
N CYS A 197 16.89 3.50 23.84
CA CYS A 197 16.53 3.31 22.43
C CYS A 197 16.96 4.52 21.58
N GLU A 198 16.75 5.75 22.08
CA GLU A 198 17.14 6.96 21.37
C GLU A 198 18.67 7.09 21.22
N GLU A 199 19.42 6.69 22.25
CA GLU A 199 20.88 6.68 22.24
C GLU A 199 21.44 5.64 21.27
N GLU A 200 20.97 4.40 21.34
CA GLU A 200 21.43 3.35 20.41
C GLU A 200 21.08 3.67 18.96
N LEU A 201 19.90 4.24 18.71
CA LEU A 201 19.40 4.51 17.36
C LEU A 201 19.74 5.91 16.84
N LYS A 202 20.58 6.66 17.58
CA LYS A 202 21.07 7.97 17.16
C LYS A 202 21.73 7.95 15.79
N HIS A 203 22.37 6.83 15.42
CA HIS A 203 23.02 6.66 14.13
C HIS A 203 22.06 6.53 12.93
N LEU A 204 20.78 6.19 13.17
CA LEU A 204 19.74 6.15 12.12
C LEU A 204 19.16 7.54 11.82
N LYS A 205 19.34 8.50 12.73
CA LYS A 205 18.95 9.89 12.53
C LYS A 205 20.16 10.68 12.02
N PRO A 206 20.10 11.28 10.82
CA PRO A 206 21.20 12.12 10.34
C PRO A 206 21.38 13.33 11.28
N SER A 207 22.64 13.65 11.60
CA SER A 207 22.97 14.79 12.48
C SER A 207 22.70 16.15 11.83
N SER A 208 22.77 16.19 10.49
CA SER A 208 22.41 17.34 9.66
C SER A 208 22.05 16.84 8.27
N CYS A 209 21.27 17.63 7.55
CA CYS A 209 20.92 17.36 6.15
C CYS A 209 21.55 18.41 5.25
N ASP A 210 22.16 17.96 4.16
CA ASP A 210 22.64 18.85 3.10
C ASP A 210 21.43 19.42 2.33
N ILE A 211 21.24 20.73 2.46
CA ILE A 211 20.15 21.45 1.78
C ILE A 211 20.39 21.55 0.28
N ASP A 212 21.64 21.46 -0.18
CA ASP A 212 21.98 21.60 -1.60
C ASP A 212 22.24 20.24 -2.26
N ALA A 213 21.95 19.13 -1.56
CA ALA A 213 22.10 17.77 -2.08
C ALA A 213 21.24 17.55 -3.34
N PRO A 214 21.83 17.31 -4.53
CA PRO A 214 21.08 17.17 -5.78
C PRO A 214 20.39 15.81 -5.92
N TYR A 215 20.69 14.86 -5.04
CA TYR A 215 20.20 13.47 -5.13
C TYR A 215 19.64 12.98 -3.81
N ARG A 216 18.65 12.08 -3.94
CA ARG A 216 18.07 11.34 -2.82
C ARG A 216 19.13 10.46 -2.16
N THR A 217 19.09 10.37 -0.84
CA THR A 217 19.76 9.30 -0.08
C THR A 217 19.19 7.93 -0.47
N SER A 218 19.91 6.85 -0.18
CA SER A 218 19.46 5.49 -0.47
C SER A 218 18.41 4.97 0.52
N ASP A 219 18.33 5.55 1.71
CA ASP A 219 17.41 5.17 2.78
C ASP A 219 16.24 6.15 2.93
N GLY A 220 16.13 7.16 2.06
CA GLY A 220 15.07 8.16 2.09
C GLY A 220 15.24 9.26 3.15
N THR A 221 16.31 9.21 3.96
CA THR A 221 16.60 10.27 4.94
C THR A 221 16.86 11.63 4.27
N CYS A 222 16.63 12.72 5.00
CA CYS A 222 16.88 14.09 4.54
C CYS A 222 16.06 14.57 3.33
N ASN A 223 15.04 13.83 2.91
CA ASN A 223 14.03 14.34 1.98
C ASN A 223 13.26 15.50 2.65
N ASN A 224 12.75 15.28 3.86
CA ASN A 224 12.21 16.36 4.69
C ASN A 224 13.32 16.94 5.58
N LEU A 225 13.62 18.23 5.43
CA LEU A 225 14.70 18.89 6.16
C LEU A 225 14.40 19.14 7.64
N LYS A 226 13.12 19.24 8.02
CA LYS A 226 12.70 19.47 9.42
C LYS A 226 12.55 18.15 10.17
N ASN A 227 12.09 17.11 9.48
CA ASN A 227 11.88 15.77 10.00
C ASN A 227 12.64 14.74 9.15
N PRO A 228 13.98 14.62 9.32
CA PRO A 228 14.83 13.87 8.39
C PRO A 228 14.52 12.40 8.20
N THR A 229 13.74 11.78 9.10
CA THR A 229 13.37 10.37 9.04
C THR A 229 11.96 10.12 8.48
N TRP A 230 11.19 11.16 8.15
CA TRP A 230 9.89 10.95 7.51
C TRP A 230 10.08 10.26 6.15
N GLY A 231 9.37 9.15 5.93
CA GLY A 231 9.52 8.30 4.75
C GLY A 231 10.86 7.55 4.64
N ALA A 232 11.73 7.59 5.66
CA ALA A 232 12.98 6.83 5.62
C ALA A 232 12.73 5.33 5.84
N SER A 233 13.59 4.47 5.30
CA SER A 233 13.57 3.04 5.58
C SER A 233 13.94 2.76 7.05
N PHE A 234 13.54 1.61 7.56
CA PHE A 234 13.68 1.22 8.96
C PHE A 234 13.00 2.23 9.91
N THR A 235 11.83 2.72 9.54
CA THR A 235 10.99 3.55 10.41
C THR A 235 9.61 2.92 10.60
N PRO A 236 8.89 3.24 11.68
CA PRO A 236 7.51 2.79 11.86
C PRO A 236 6.61 3.28 10.73
N PHE A 237 5.62 2.48 10.33
CA PHE A 237 4.50 2.99 9.54
C PHE A 237 3.79 4.13 10.30
N ARG A 238 3.26 5.11 9.57
CA ARG A 238 2.30 6.05 10.18
C ARG A 238 0.96 5.34 10.39
N ARG A 239 0.13 5.91 11.24
CA ARG A 239 -1.26 5.47 11.45
C ARG A 239 -2.22 6.44 10.77
N LEU A 240 -3.18 5.94 9.98
CA LEU A 240 -4.36 6.73 9.61
C LEU A 240 -5.31 6.81 10.81
N LEU A 241 -5.49 5.70 11.51
CA LEU A 241 -6.25 5.61 12.76
C LEU A 241 -5.43 4.95 13.86
N PRO A 242 -5.70 5.27 15.15
CA PRO A 242 -5.04 4.61 16.27
C PRO A 242 -5.12 3.08 16.19
N ALA A 243 -4.08 2.40 16.66
CA ALA A 243 -4.04 0.94 16.65
C ALA A 243 -5.13 0.33 17.56
N VAL A 244 -5.72 -0.78 17.12
CA VAL A 244 -6.76 -1.53 17.83
C VAL A 244 -6.27 -2.94 18.12
N TYR A 245 -5.81 -3.17 19.35
CA TYR A 245 -5.36 -4.45 19.87
C TYR A 245 -6.31 -4.98 20.95
N GLY A 246 -6.36 -6.30 21.12
CA GLY A 246 -7.26 -6.94 22.09
C GLY A 246 -6.97 -6.53 23.54
N ASP A 247 -5.72 -6.23 23.87
CA ASP A 247 -5.26 -5.69 25.14
C ASP A 247 -4.97 -4.18 25.06
N GLY A 248 -5.30 -3.52 23.95
CA GLY A 248 -4.95 -2.13 23.66
C GLY A 248 -3.46 -1.86 23.39
N VAL A 249 -2.59 -2.86 23.43
CA VAL A 249 -1.14 -2.69 23.25
C VAL A 249 -0.58 -3.57 22.14
N SER A 250 -0.72 -4.89 22.20
CA SER A 250 -0.04 -5.81 21.28
C SER A 250 -0.82 -7.09 20.99
N ALA A 251 -1.72 -7.54 21.87
CA ALA A 251 -2.48 -8.77 21.65
C ALA A 251 -3.35 -8.68 20.38
N MET A 252 -3.46 -9.80 19.65
CA MET A 252 -4.27 -9.88 18.43
C MET A 252 -5.66 -9.26 18.61
N LYS A 253 -6.13 -8.54 17.60
CA LYS A 253 -7.42 -7.86 17.61
C LYS A 253 -8.57 -8.83 17.93
N ARG A 254 -9.51 -8.37 18.77
CA ARG A 254 -10.74 -9.08 19.17
C ARG A 254 -11.98 -8.40 18.61
N ALA A 255 -13.09 -9.13 18.62
CA ALA A 255 -14.39 -8.62 18.24
C ALA A 255 -14.87 -7.56 19.24
N VAL A 256 -15.89 -6.78 18.84
CA VAL A 256 -16.44 -5.68 19.66
C VAL A 256 -17.02 -6.15 21.00
N ASP A 257 -17.43 -7.41 21.10
CA ASP A 257 -17.95 -8.04 22.32
C ASP A 257 -16.85 -8.73 23.15
N GLY A 258 -15.58 -8.62 22.75
CA GLY A 258 -14.43 -9.22 23.42
C GLY A 258 -14.09 -10.65 22.98
N GLU A 259 -14.97 -11.29 22.19
CA GLU A 259 -14.74 -12.63 21.67
C GLU A 259 -13.71 -12.65 20.54
N GLU A 260 -13.33 -13.84 20.08
CA GLU A 260 -12.47 -13.98 18.91
C GLU A 260 -13.19 -13.56 17.62
N LEU A 261 -12.49 -12.84 16.75
CA LEU A 261 -12.99 -12.55 15.41
C LEU A 261 -13.12 -13.84 14.59
N PRO A 262 -14.02 -13.89 13.58
CA PRO A 262 -14.20 -15.07 12.74
C PRO A 262 -12.88 -15.60 12.19
N ASN A 263 -12.72 -16.93 12.16
CA ASN A 263 -11.51 -17.58 11.70
C ASN A 263 -11.13 -17.09 10.28
N PRO A 264 -9.89 -16.60 10.04
CA PRO A 264 -9.48 -16.04 8.75
C PRO A 264 -9.67 -16.97 7.54
N ARG A 265 -9.48 -18.29 7.74
CA ARG A 265 -9.69 -19.30 6.70
C ARG A 265 -11.17 -19.49 6.40
N HIS A 266 -12.03 -19.49 7.43
CA HIS A 266 -13.48 -19.50 7.21
C HIS A 266 -13.95 -18.25 6.47
N VAL A 267 -13.41 -17.06 6.81
CA VAL A 267 -13.70 -15.83 6.05
C VAL A 267 -13.24 -15.96 4.60
N SER A 268 -12.00 -16.42 4.37
CA SER A 268 -11.43 -16.65 3.04
C SER A 268 -12.32 -17.56 2.17
N ASN A 269 -12.77 -18.70 2.71
CA ASN A 269 -13.68 -19.61 2.02
C ASN A 269 -15.03 -18.95 1.68
N SER A 270 -15.48 -18.04 2.53
CA SER A 270 -16.80 -17.42 2.42
C SER A 270 -16.86 -16.23 1.47
N ILE A 271 -15.75 -15.51 1.30
CA ILE A 271 -15.63 -14.38 0.35
C ILE A 271 -15.09 -14.82 -1.02
N ASN A 272 -14.64 -16.07 -1.14
CA ASN A 272 -14.25 -16.69 -2.40
C ASN A 272 -15.49 -16.97 -3.27
N ILE A 273 -15.96 -15.94 -3.95
CA ILE A 273 -16.97 -16.09 -4.98
C ILE A 273 -16.23 -16.59 -6.23
N ASN A 274 -16.49 -17.84 -6.65
CA ASN A 274 -16.03 -18.46 -7.89
C ASN A 274 -16.57 -17.75 -9.16
N LYS A 275 -16.39 -16.44 -9.28
CA LYS A 275 -16.67 -15.67 -10.50
C LYS A 275 -15.34 -15.49 -11.22
N ASN A 276 -15.08 -16.37 -12.18
CA ASN A 276 -13.88 -16.38 -13.01
C ASN A 276 -13.93 -15.26 -14.05
N ASN A 277 -13.92 -14.01 -13.60
CA ASN A 277 -14.01 -12.85 -14.48
C ASN A 277 -12.64 -12.20 -14.60
N GLN A 278 -11.90 -12.55 -15.65
CA GLN A 278 -10.75 -11.76 -16.07
C GLN A 278 -11.22 -10.32 -16.33
N SER A 279 -10.46 -9.33 -15.88
CA SER A 279 -10.77 -7.93 -16.20
C SER A 279 -10.82 -7.75 -17.70
N ALA A 280 -11.93 -7.22 -18.22
CA ALA A 280 -12.06 -6.89 -19.63
C ALA A 280 -11.20 -5.68 -20.05
N CYS A 281 -10.64 -4.92 -19.09
CA CYS A 281 -10.00 -3.63 -19.35
C CYS A 281 -8.50 -3.61 -19.06
N PHE A 282 -8.02 -4.39 -18.08
CA PHE A 282 -6.64 -4.30 -17.59
C PHE A 282 -5.83 -5.54 -17.96
N SER A 283 -4.60 -5.31 -18.44
CA SER A 283 -3.66 -6.40 -18.71
C SER A 283 -3.00 -6.89 -17.42
N ILE A 284 -2.31 -8.04 -17.48
CA ILE A 284 -1.51 -8.56 -16.36
C ILE A 284 -0.39 -7.60 -15.93
N LEU A 285 0.03 -6.68 -16.80
CA LEU A 285 1.03 -5.68 -16.46
C LEU A 285 0.50 -4.68 -15.44
N HIS A 286 -0.81 -4.43 -15.37
CA HIS A 286 -1.41 -3.57 -14.35
C HIS A 286 -1.18 -4.13 -12.94
N MET A 287 -1.51 -5.41 -12.73
CA MET A 287 -1.24 -6.10 -11.45
C MET A 287 0.26 -6.14 -11.15
N THR A 288 1.08 -6.47 -12.15
CA THR A 288 2.54 -6.58 -12.00
C THR A 288 3.18 -5.24 -11.62
N PHE A 289 2.76 -4.14 -12.25
CA PHE A 289 3.25 -2.80 -11.94
C PHE A 289 2.79 -2.37 -10.54
N GLY A 290 1.54 -2.69 -10.16
CA GLY A 290 1.04 -2.44 -8.80
C GLY A 290 1.87 -3.15 -7.73
N GLN A 291 2.25 -4.42 -7.96
CA GLN A 291 3.12 -5.17 -7.06
C GLN A 291 4.54 -4.59 -7.02
N PHE A 292 5.11 -4.21 -8.17
CA PHE A 292 6.41 -3.52 -8.24
C PHE A 292 6.39 -2.22 -7.42
N LEU A 293 5.32 -1.43 -7.55
CA LEU A 293 5.16 -0.17 -6.82
C LEU A 293 4.94 -0.39 -5.31
N ASP A 294 4.20 -1.44 -4.90
CA ASP A 294 4.10 -1.81 -3.48
C ASP A 294 5.47 -2.14 -2.90
N HIS A 295 6.28 -2.88 -3.65
CA HIS A 295 7.61 -3.27 -3.20
C HIS A 295 8.61 -2.10 -3.15
N ASP A 296 8.32 -1.00 -3.85
CA ASP A 296 9.06 0.26 -3.76
C ASP A 296 8.75 1.03 -2.47
N LEU A 297 7.53 0.87 -1.94
CA LEU A 297 6.99 1.67 -0.83
C LEU A 297 6.98 0.94 0.51
N THR A 298 6.77 -0.37 0.50
CA THR A 298 6.47 -1.15 1.70
C THR A 298 7.26 -2.44 1.75
N ALA A 299 7.84 -2.74 2.91
CA ALA A 299 8.44 -4.04 3.23
C ALA A 299 8.33 -4.28 4.74
N THR A 300 7.42 -5.16 5.15
CA THR A 300 7.23 -5.49 6.57
C THR A 300 7.97 -6.80 6.92
N PRO A 301 9.01 -6.76 7.77
CA PRO A 301 9.68 -7.98 8.21
C PRO A 301 8.83 -8.74 9.23
N THR A 302 9.06 -10.06 9.33
CA THR A 302 8.46 -10.93 10.35
C THR A 302 9.42 -11.19 11.49
N SER A 303 8.91 -11.36 12.71
CA SER A 303 9.71 -11.77 13.87
C SER A 303 10.42 -13.10 13.59
N ARG A 304 11.66 -13.26 14.06
CA ARG A 304 12.52 -14.43 13.80
C ARG A 304 13.21 -14.91 15.06
N GLY A 305 13.44 -16.23 15.12
CA GLY A 305 14.28 -16.83 16.14
C GLY A 305 15.78 -16.67 15.85
N VAL A 306 16.58 -17.41 16.61
CA VAL A 306 18.05 -17.42 16.50
C VAL A 306 18.51 -17.69 15.06
N GLY A 307 19.50 -16.91 14.61
CA GLY A 307 20.09 -17.06 13.27
C GLY A 307 19.13 -16.79 12.11
N GLY A 308 18.00 -16.10 12.37
CA GLY A 308 16.97 -15.85 11.36
C GLY A 308 16.02 -17.04 11.11
N SER A 309 16.04 -18.04 11.99
CA SER A 309 15.18 -19.22 11.89
C SER A 309 13.69 -18.85 11.98
N LEU A 310 12.86 -19.57 11.21
CA LEU A 310 11.41 -19.42 11.24
C LEU A 310 10.85 -20.02 12.54
N ILE A 311 9.94 -19.28 13.17
CA ILE A 311 9.30 -19.67 14.42
C ILE A 311 8.20 -20.71 14.14
N PRO A 312 8.25 -21.90 14.78
CA PRO A 312 7.32 -23.00 14.52
C PRO A 312 6.02 -22.89 15.34
N CYS A 313 5.03 -22.21 14.79
CA CYS A 313 3.74 -21.94 15.42
C CYS A 313 2.70 -23.06 15.27
N CYS A 314 2.87 -23.94 14.29
CA CYS A 314 1.93 -25.03 13.99
C CYS A 314 2.46 -26.45 14.28
N LEU A 315 3.68 -26.59 14.78
CA LEU A 315 4.22 -27.92 15.11
C LEU A 315 3.38 -28.57 16.23
N PRO A 316 2.98 -29.85 16.11
CA PRO A 316 2.22 -30.54 17.16
C PRO A 316 2.90 -30.52 18.53
N SER A 317 4.23 -30.63 18.55
CA SER A 317 5.03 -30.55 19.78
C SER A 317 5.00 -29.18 20.44
N VAL A 318 4.78 -28.11 19.66
CA VAL A 318 4.64 -26.73 20.15
C VAL A 318 3.19 -26.46 20.55
N LEU A 319 2.21 -26.89 19.74
CA LEU A 319 0.79 -26.71 20.03
C LEU A 319 0.34 -27.42 21.33
N SER A 320 0.97 -28.54 21.69
CA SER A 320 0.67 -29.30 22.90
C SER A 320 1.39 -28.79 24.16
N LYS A 321 2.35 -27.86 24.04
CA LYS A 321 3.23 -27.43 25.13
C LYS A 321 3.29 -25.90 25.24
N PRO A 322 2.57 -25.29 26.21
CA PRO A 322 2.54 -23.84 26.39
C PRO A 322 3.92 -23.20 26.55
N GLU A 323 4.86 -23.89 27.19
CA GLU A 323 6.23 -23.45 27.42
C GLU A 323 7.11 -23.39 26.16
N LEU A 324 6.65 -23.98 25.05
CA LEU A 324 7.30 -23.91 23.74
C LEU A 324 6.62 -22.93 22.79
N LYS A 325 5.44 -22.39 23.17
CA LYS A 325 4.68 -21.47 22.32
C LYS A 325 5.32 -20.09 22.34
N HIS A 326 5.88 -19.71 21.20
CA HIS A 326 6.47 -18.39 21.03
C HIS A 326 5.41 -17.28 21.06
N PRO A 327 5.61 -16.13 21.75
CA PRO A 327 4.62 -15.05 21.84
C PRO A 327 4.30 -14.38 20.49
N GLU A 328 5.24 -14.47 19.54
CA GLU A 328 5.07 -13.96 18.17
C GLU A 328 4.33 -14.92 17.23
N CYS A 329 3.78 -16.02 17.75
CA CYS A 329 2.95 -16.92 16.97
C CYS A 329 1.54 -16.38 16.76
N ALA A 330 1.10 -16.33 15.50
CA ALA A 330 -0.25 -15.96 15.11
C ALA A 330 -0.85 -16.98 14.12
N PRO A 331 -0.84 -18.28 14.45
CA PRO A 331 -1.24 -19.35 13.53
C PRO A 331 -2.68 -19.17 13.03
N ILE A 332 -2.94 -19.63 11.81
CA ILE A 332 -4.30 -19.73 11.28
C ILE A 332 -4.73 -21.18 11.40
N PHE A 333 -5.58 -21.47 12.39
CA PHE A 333 -6.15 -22.81 12.55
C PHE A 333 -7.14 -23.10 11.43
N ILE A 334 -7.13 -24.33 10.93
CA ILE A 334 -8.05 -24.79 9.90
C ILE A 334 -9.38 -25.18 10.56
N PRO A 335 -10.51 -24.61 10.12
CA PRO A 335 -11.83 -25.00 10.61
C PRO A 335 -12.11 -26.49 10.39
N PRO A 336 -12.83 -27.19 11.30
CA PRO A 336 -13.16 -28.60 11.13
C PRO A 336 -14.01 -28.91 9.89
N ASP A 337 -14.76 -27.92 9.40
CA ASP A 337 -15.60 -27.96 8.22
C ASP A 337 -14.88 -27.52 6.93
N ASP A 338 -13.57 -27.24 6.98
CA ASP A 338 -12.80 -26.94 5.78
C ASP A 338 -12.68 -28.19 4.89
N GLU A 339 -13.09 -28.08 3.63
CA GLU A 339 -13.10 -29.20 2.69
C GLU A 339 -11.71 -29.51 2.09
N PHE A 340 -10.74 -28.58 2.19
CA PHE A 340 -9.48 -28.66 1.45
C PHE A 340 -8.32 -29.15 2.33
N TYR A 341 -7.96 -28.42 3.38
CA TYR A 341 -6.75 -28.69 4.17
C TYR A 341 -6.80 -29.99 4.97
N PRO A 342 -7.92 -30.39 5.60
CA PRO A 342 -8.02 -31.65 6.33
C PRO A 342 -7.78 -32.89 5.45
N ALA A 343 -8.14 -32.83 4.16
CA ALA A 343 -7.87 -33.91 3.20
C ALA A 343 -6.36 -34.20 3.01
N TYR A 344 -5.51 -33.26 3.42
CA TYR A 344 -4.05 -33.39 3.39
C TYR A 344 -3.43 -33.48 4.79
N GLY A 345 -4.24 -33.69 5.84
CA GLY A 345 -3.76 -33.78 7.22
C GLY A 345 -3.27 -32.45 7.80
N ILE A 346 -3.67 -31.31 7.22
CA ILE A 346 -3.25 -29.98 7.68
C ILE A 346 -4.36 -29.37 8.54
N SER A 347 -4.01 -29.04 9.79
CA SER A 347 -4.91 -28.41 10.77
C SER A 347 -4.51 -26.98 11.14
N CYS A 348 -3.37 -26.50 10.65
CA CYS A 348 -2.81 -25.20 11.03
C CYS A 348 -1.87 -24.67 9.93
N LEU A 349 -2.03 -23.40 9.56
CA LEU A 349 -1.10 -22.68 8.68
C LEU A 349 -0.14 -21.83 9.53
N ASN A 350 1.15 -22.09 9.38
CA ASN A 350 2.19 -21.46 10.18
C ASN A 350 2.34 -19.99 9.81
N LEU A 351 2.01 -19.09 10.75
CA LEU A 351 2.14 -17.65 10.58
C LEU A 351 2.78 -17.01 11.81
N VAL A 352 3.75 -16.14 11.55
CA VAL A 352 4.49 -15.37 12.54
C VAL A 352 4.14 -13.90 12.39
N ARG A 353 4.03 -13.20 13.52
CA ARG A 353 3.72 -11.77 13.59
C ARG A 353 4.80 -10.92 12.91
N SER A 354 4.38 -9.76 12.43
CA SER A 354 5.26 -8.75 11.85
C SER A 354 6.14 -8.16 12.94
N SER A 355 7.44 -8.01 12.68
CA SER A 355 8.39 -7.40 13.62
C SER A 355 7.91 -6.04 14.12
N PRO A 356 7.91 -5.80 15.44
CA PRO A 356 7.54 -4.50 15.97
C PRO A 356 8.61 -3.45 15.63
N ALA A 357 8.20 -2.21 15.41
CA ALA A 357 9.11 -1.10 15.16
C ALA A 357 9.67 -0.52 16.45
N HIS A 358 10.83 0.11 16.35
CA HIS A 358 11.42 0.93 17.41
C HIS A 358 10.82 2.35 17.39
N SER A 359 9.63 2.52 17.95
CA SER A 359 9.05 3.85 18.14
C SER A 359 9.78 4.68 19.21
N CYS A 360 10.73 4.07 19.94
CA CYS A 360 11.39 4.59 21.14
C CYS A 360 10.42 5.32 22.11
N SER A 361 9.17 4.88 22.14
CA SER A 361 8.08 5.45 22.94
C SER A 361 7.16 4.33 23.41
N PHE A 362 6.56 4.53 24.57
CA PHE A 362 5.56 3.60 25.10
C PHE A 362 4.19 3.82 24.44
N GLY A 363 3.44 2.74 24.29
CA GLY A 363 2.15 2.76 23.61
C GLY A 363 1.87 1.48 22.83
N PRO A 364 0.81 1.50 22.00
CA PRO A 364 0.47 0.37 21.14
C PRO A 364 1.61 -0.02 20.19
N ARG A 365 1.70 -1.31 19.87
CA ARG A 365 2.68 -1.91 18.98
C ARG A 365 2.58 -1.28 17.59
N GLU A 366 3.71 -0.78 17.10
CA GLU A 366 3.86 -0.33 15.72
C GLU A 366 4.66 -1.34 14.89
N GLN A 367 4.49 -1.36 13.57
CA GLN A 367 5.20 -2.26 12.66
C GLN A 367 6.25 -1.51 11.84
N LEU A 368 7.36 -2.19 11.57
CA LEU A 368 8.51 -1.61 10.88
C LEU A 368 8.29 -1.63 9.36
N ASN A 369 8.66 -0.55 8.69
CA ASN A 369 8.86 -0.54 7.24
C ASN A 369 10.35 -0.56 6.93
N THR A 370 10.84 -1.58 6.24
CA THR A 370 12.26 -1.65 5.80
C THR A 370 12.49 -1.09 4.40
N ALA A 371 11.43 -0.68 3.70
CA ALA A 371 11.49 0.06 2.45
C ALA A 371 11.44 1.58 2.69
N THR A 372 11.87 2.37 1.72
CA THR A 372 11.62 3.81 1.73
C THR A 372 10.13 4.07 1.50
N GLY A 373 9.59 5.15 2.07
CA GLY A 373 8.21 5.58 1.87
C GLY A 373 8.04 6.47 0.65
N TYR A 374 8.92 6.40 -0.35
CA TYR A 374 8.90 7.25 -1.55
C TYR A 374 8.80 6.38 -2.79
N ILE A 375 8.22 6.91 -3.87
CA ILE A 375 8.36 6.30 -5.20
C ILE A 375 9.72 6.73 -5.74
N ASP A 376 10.78 6.02 -5.32
CA ASP A 376 12.18 6.35 -5.60
C ASP A 376 12.97 5.20 -6.23
N GLY A 377 12.27 4.15 -6.67
CA GLY A 377 12.86 2.99 -7.31
C GLY A 377 13.76 2.17 -6.37
N SER A 378 13.60 2.29 -5.05
CA SER A 378 14.25 1.42 -4.06
C SER A 378 14.08 -0.09 -4.36
N ALA A 379 13.01 -0.50 -5.04
CA ALA A 379 12.88 -1.87 -5.55
C ALA A 379 14.01 -2.28 -6.53
N VAL A 380 14.57 -1.31 -7.25
CA VAL A 380 15.71 -1.44 -8.18
C VAL A 380 17.03 -1.08 -7.49
N TYR A 381 17.06 -0.01 -6.70
CA TYR A 381 18.28 0.61 -6.17
C TYR A 381 18.63 0.21 -4.73
N GLY A 382 17.74 -0.48 -4.03
CA GLY A 382 17.87 -0.83 -2.62
C GLY A 382 17.52 0.32 -1.67
N SER A 383 17.10 -0.03 -0.45
CA SER A 383 16.71 0.92 0.61
C SER A 383 17.83 1.23 1.62
N THR A 384 19.09 0.89 1.31
CA THR A 384 20.27 1.22 2.14
C THR A 384 21.45 1.58 1.27
N LYS A 385 22.36 2.41 1.80
CA LYS A 385 23.61 2.78 1.12
C LYS A 385 24.48 1.56 0.79
N LYS A 386 24.53 0.57 1.69
CA LYS A 386 25.29 -0.67 1.49
C LYS A 386 24.74 -1.45 0.30
N LEU A 387 23.44 -1.73 0.29
CA LEU A 387 22.80 -2.48 -0.79
C LEU A 387 22.92 -1.73 -2.13
N ALA A 388 22.66 -0.42 -2.14
CA ALA A 388 22.80 0.40 -3.35
C ALA A 388 24.21 0.31 -3.97
N LYS A 389 25.25 0.21 -3.14
CA LYS A 389 26.64 0.00 -3.61
C LYS A 389 26.87 -1.42 -4.14
N GLU A 390 26.33 -2.45 -3.50
CA GLU A 390 26.49 -3.86 -3.90
C GLU A 390 25.79 -4.18 -5.25
N LEU A 391 24.73 -3.44 -5.57
CA LEU A 391 23.99 -3.56 -6.83
C LEU A 391 24.71 -2.91 -8.02
N ARG A 392 25.73 -2.10 -7.78
CA ARG A 392 26.48 -1.42 -8.85
C ARG A 392 27.61 -2.30 -9.37
N VAL A 393 27.94 -2.11 -10.64
CA VAL A 393 29.18 -2.64 -11.24
C VAL A 393 30.40 -1.85 -10.74
N GLY A 394 30.20 -0.57 -10.39
CA GLY A 394 31.28 0.35 -10.01
C GLY A 394 32.05 0.92 -11.21
N ARG A 395 31.45 0.86 -12.40
CA ARG A 395 31.99 1.43 -13.63
C ARG A 395 30.86 1.98 -14.50
N ASP A 396 31.11 3.14 -15.10
CA ASP A 396 30.25 3.84 -16.07
C ASP A 396 28.81 4.07 -15.56
N GLY A 397 28.61 4.11 -14.23
CA GLY A 397 27.33 4.31 -13.58
C GLY A 397 26.39 3.10 -13.62
N LEU A 398 26.87 1.92 -14.06
CA LEU A 398 26.01 0.78 -14.36
C LEU A 398 25.59 -0.02 -13.12
N LEU A 399 24.36 -0.56 -13.18
CA LEU A 399 23.86 -1.62 -12.31
C LEU A 399 24.23 -3.00 -12.84
N ASP A 400 24.46 -3.92 -11.91
CA ASP A 400 24.63 -5.33 -12.20
C ASP A 400 23.24 -6.00 -12.27
N THR A 401 22.86 -6.40 -13.48
CA THR A 401 21.52 -6.94 -13.78
C THR A 401 21.42 -8.45 -13.62
N GLN A 402 22.35 -9.09 -12.91
CA GLN A 402 22.25 -10.51 -12.57
C GLN A 402 21.04 -10.76 -11.65
N VAL A 403 20.31 -11.86 -11.90
CA VAL A 403 19.09 -12.25 -11.15
C VAL A 403 19.35 -12.42 -9.64
N THR A 404 20.60 -12.61 -9.23
CA THR A 404 21.01 -12.73 -7.82
C THR A 404 21.09 -11.39 -7.09
N LYS A 405 21.27 -10.27 -7.81
CA LYS A 405 21.37 -8.92 -7.25
C LYS A 405 20.04 -8.19 -7.38
N LYS A 406 19.49 -7.73 -6.25
CA LYS A 406 18.13 -7.18 -6.18
C LYS A 406 18.06 -6.02 -5.18
N GLY A 407 17.35 -4.94 -5.56
CA GLY A 407 17.02 -3.85 -4.64
C GLY A 407 16.02 -4.26 -3.57
N ASP A 408 15.10 -5.18 -3.90
CA ASP A 408 14.13 -5.76 -2.98
C ASP A 408 14.26 -7.30 -2.93
N PHE A 409 14.13 -7.88 -1.73
CA PHE A 409 14.33 -9.31 -1.52
C PHE A 409 13.22 -10.18 -2.16
N ARG A 410 12.04 -9.60 -2.41
CA ARG A 410 10.86 -10.29 -2.92
C ARG A 410 10.78 -10.30 -4.44
N VAL A 411 11.74 -9.73 -5.16
CA VAL A 411 11.75 -9.65 -6.64
C VAL A 411 11.56 -11.02 -7.32
N ASN A 412 11.95 -12.13 -6.68
CA ASN A 412 11.78 -13.49 -7.21
C ASN A 412 10.53 -14.23 -6.67
N GLU A 413 9.59 -13.52 -6.07
CA GLU A 413 8.32 -14.09 -5.59
C GLU A 413 7.52 -14.69 -6.77
N GLN A 414 7.48 -13.96 -7.89
CA GLN A 414 6.88 -14.41 -9.14
C GLN A 414 7.60 -13.85 -10.37
N MET A 415 7.50 -14.53 -11.52
CA MET A 415 8.32 -14.26 -12.70
C MET A 415 8.09 -12.86 -13.31
N MET A 416 6.84 -12.39 -13.39
CA MET A 416 6.52 -11.09 -13.97
C MET A 416 7.09 -9.93 -13.14
N LEU A 417 7.16 -10.06 -11.82
CA LEU A 417 7.78 -9.06 -10.94
C LEU A 417 9.30 -8.98 -11.19
N MET A 418 9.96 -10.13 -11.38
CA MET A 418 11.36 -10.19 -11.76
C MET A 418 11.60 -9.50 -13.11
N LEU A 419 10.72 -9.75 -14.10
CA LEU A 419 10.81 -9.12 -15.42
C LEU A 419 10.60 -7.61 -15.35
N MET A 420 9.60 -7.13 -14.59
CA MET A 420 9.34 -5.71 -14.39
C MET A 420 10.53 -5.01 -13.70
N THR A 421 11.10 -5.61 -12.66
CA THR A 421 12.28 -5.07 -11.98
C THR A 421 13.50 -5.05 -12.92
N THR A 422 13.68 -6.11 -13.71
CA THR A 422 14.76 -6.19 -14.71
C THR A 422 14.59 -5.13 -15.80
N LEU A 423 13.36 -4.84 -16.23
CA LEU A 423 13.05 -3.79 -17.21
C LEU A 423 13.56 -2.44 -16.72
N TRP A 424 13.24 -2.06 -15.47
CA TRP A 424 13.68 -0.80 -14.89
C TRP A 424 15.20 -0.74 -14.61
N ALA A 425 15.82 -1.87 -14.27
CA ALA A 425 17.28 -1.97 -14.16
C ALA A 425 17.98 -1.82 -15.52
N ARG A 426 17.43 -2.41 -16.59
CA ARG A 426 17.90 -2.22 -17.97
C ARG A 426 17.75 -0.77 -18.41
N GLN A 427 16.63 -0.13 -18.09
CA GLN A 427 16.40 1.28 -18.41
C GLN A 427 17.43 2.18 -17.75
N HIS A 428 17.78 1.94 -16.49
CA HIS A 428 18.89 2.64 -15.85
C HIS A 428 20.21 2.49 -16.61
N ASN A 429 20.58 1.26 -16.99
CA ASN A 429 21.80 1.01 -17.75
C ASN A 429 21.76 1.63 -19.15
N ASN A 430 20.58 1.70 -19.78
CA ASN A 430 20.40 2.40 -21.05
C ASN A 430 20.70 3.91 -20.88
N LEU A 431 20.08 4.55 -19.88
CA LEU A 431 20.31 5.94 -19.54
C LEU A 431 21.77 6.23 -19.20
N ALA A 432 22.41 5.41 -18.35
CA ALA A 432 23.80 5.59 -17.95
C ALA A 432 24.77 5.55 -19.16
N ARG A 433 24.57 4.63 -20.10
CA ARG A 433 25.37 4.57 -21.33
C ARG A 433 25.19 5.81 -22.20
N GLN A 434 23.96 6.26 -22.38
CA GLN A 434 23.66 7.46 -23.16
C GLN A 434 24.28 8.71 -22.51
N LEU A 435 24.16 8.84 -21.18
CA LEU A 435 24.78 9.93 -20.42
C LEU A 435 26.31 9.89 -20.50
N LYS A 436 26.95 8.71 -20.48
CA LYS A 436 28.40 8.59 -20.66
C LYS A 436 28.85 9.02 -22.05
N ALA A 437 28.08 8.65 -23.08
CA ALA A 437 28.36 9.10 -24.45
C ALA A 437 28.17 10.62 -24.60
N LEU A 438 27.16 11.18 -23.96
CA LEU A 438 26.84 12.61 -24.01
C LEU A 438 27.82 13.46 -23.18
N ASN A 439 28.26 12.94 -22.04
CA ASN A 439 29.12 13.60 -21.06
C ASN A 439 30.34 12.72 -20.71
N PRO A 440 31.35 12.62 -21.61
CA PRO A 440 32.47 11.70 -21.41
C PRO A 440 33.30 11.95 -20.14
N SER A 441 33.30 13.19 -19.63
CA SER A 441 34.02 13.59 -18.41
C SER A 441 33.35 13.18 -17.10
N TRP A 442 32.09 12.76 -17.12
CA TRP A 442 31.41 12.33 -15.90
C TRP A 442 31.98 11.00 -15.38
N ASP A 443 32.13 10.94 -14.06
CA ASP A 443 32.58 9.77 -13.33
C ASP A 443 31.44 8.78 -13.04
N ASP A 444 31.78 7.63 -12.46
CA ASP A 444 30.83 6.56 -12.15
C ASP A 444 29.69 7.03 -11.24
N GLU A 445 29.98 7.86 -10.23
CA GLU A 445 28.98 8.32 -9.27
C GLU A 445 28.00 9.28 -9.92
N LYS A 446 28.48 10.26 -10.68
CA LYS A 446 27.63 11.23 -11.37
C LYS A 446 26.72 10.52 -12.38
N LEU A 447 27.26 9.56 -13.14
CA LEU A 447 26.47 8.78 -14.11
C LEU A 447 25.39 7.95 -13.41
N TYR A 448 25.73 7.26 -12.33
CA TYR A 448 24.77 6.47 -11.55
C TYR A 448 23.65 7.36 -11.00
N GLN A 449 23.99 8.48 -10.37
CA GLN A 449 22.99 9.34 -9.73
C GLN A 449 22.09 10.04 -10.75
N GLU A 450 22.63 10.52 -11.87
CA GLU A 450 21.81 11.13 -12.93
C GLU A 450 20.90 10.09 -13.61
N ALA A 451 21.43 8.90 -13.94
CA ALA A 451 20.61 7.81 -14.49
C ALA A 451 19.53 7.36 -13.50
N ARG A 452 19.85 7.25 -12.20
CA ARG A 452 18.87 6.98 -11.13
C ARG A 452 17.81 8.08 -11.06
N ARG A 453 18.20 9.36 -11.04
CA ARG A 453 17.27 10.50 -10.96
C ARG A 453 16.27 10.51 -12.12
N ILE A 454 16.76 10.30 -13.35
CA ILE A 454 15.90 10.23 -14.55
C ILE A 454 14.97 9.02 -14.48
N ASN A 455 15.51 7.83 -14.18
CA ASN A 455 14.72 6.61 -14.15
C ASN A 455 13.61 6.66 -13.07
N VAL A 456 13.90 7.24 -11.90
CA VAL A 456 12.90 7.48 -10.85
C VAL A 456 11.81 8.42 -11.32
N ALA A 457 12.14 9.51 -12.01
CA ALA A 457 11.15 10.42 -12.58
C ALA A 457 10.24 9.70 -13.61
N MET A 458 10.80 8.79 -14.42
CA MET A 458 10.03 7.95 -15.33
C MET A 458 9.07 7.02 -14.57
N ILE A 459 9.53 6.37 -13.51
CA ILE A 459 8.69 5.51 -12.65
C ILE A 459 7.57 6.33 -12.02
N GLN A 460 7.87 7.50 -11.46
CA GLN A 460 6.88 8.41 -10.87
C GLN A 460 5.82 8.84 -11.89
N ASN A 461 6.24 9.20 -13.11
CA ASN A 461 5.32 9.58 -14.17
C ASN A 461 4.39 8.42 -14.55
N VAL A 462 4.94 7.23 -14.83
CA VAL A 462 4.14 6.03 -15.17
C VAL A 462 3.21 5.64 -14.01
N ALA A 463 3.67 5.72 -12.77
CA ALA A 463 2.87 5.41 -11.60
C ALA A 463 1.61 6.28 -11.52
N TYR A 464 1.73 7.60 -11.62
CA TYR A 464 0.56 8.49 -11.52
C TYR A 464 -0.27 8.55 -12.81
N LYS A 465 0.39 8.65 -13.96
CA LYS A 465 -0.27 8.84 -15.27
C LYS A 465 -1.00 7.61 -15.75
N GLU A 466 -0.46 6.42 -15.49
CA GLU A 466 -1.00 5.16 -16.03
C GLU A 466 -1.62 4.31 -14.92
N PHE A 467 -0.83 3.90 -13.92
CA PHE A 467 -1.28 2.91 -12.94
C PHE A 467 -2.32 3.47 -11.95
N ILE A 468 -1.98 4.51 -11.18
CA ILE A 468 -2.89 5.09 -10.17
C ILE A 468 -4.14 5.66 -10.84
N CYS A 469 -4.01 6.24 -12.04
CA CYS A 469 -5.14 6.64 -12.86
C CYS A 469 -6.05 5.47 -13.26
N GLY A 470 -5.47 4.30 -13.58
CA GLY A 470 -6.23 3.07 -13.81
C GLY A 470 -6.93 2.54 -12.56
N VAL A 471 -6.36 2.77 -11.37
CA VAL A 471 -6.93 2.33 -10.08
C VAL A 471 -8.05 3.25 -9.62
N LEU A 472 -7.79 4.56 -9.51
CA LEU A 472 -8.71 5.55 -8.92
C LEU A 472 -9.68 6.18 -9.93
N GLY A 473 -9.39 6.03 -11.22
CA GLY A 473 -10.13 6.67 -12.29
C GLY A 473 -9.64 8.09 -12.58
N ARG A 474 -9.69 8.47 -13.87
CA ARG A 474 -9.18 9.76 -14.36
C ARG A 474 -9.86 10.96 -13.73
N ARG A 475 -11.19 10.95 -13.61
CA ARG A 475 -11.97 12.08 -13.06
C ARG A 475 -11.52 12.45 -11.65
N LEU A 476 -11.29 11.45 -10.80
CA LEU A 476 -10.82 11.66 -9.43
C LEU A 476 -9.37 12.16 -9.41
N MET A 477 -8.50 11.59 -10.24
CA MET A 477 -7.10 12.04 -10.36
C MET A 477 -6.98 13.49 -10.85
N GLU A 478 -7.79 13.89 -11.83
CA GLU A 478 -7.83 15.25 -12.36
C GLU A 478 -8.40 16.23 -11.32
N GLY A 479 -9.53 15.88 -10.68
CA GLY A 479 -10.16 16.70 -9.66
C GLY A 479 -9.27 16.98 -8.44
N LEU A 480 -8.37 16.06 -8.12
CA LEU A 480 -7.41 16.20 -7.01
C LEU A 480 -6.04 16.78 -7.44
N GLY A 481 -5.85 17.09 -8.73
CA GLY A 481 -4.56 17.58 -9.25
C GLY A 481 -3.42 16.55 -9.14
N LEU A 482 -3.75 15.25 -9.12
CA LEU A 482 -2.75 14.18 -9.00
C LEU A 482 -2.12 13.79 -10.34
N MET A 483 -2.77 14.07 -11.46
CA MET A 483 -2.21 13.82 -12.79
C MET A 483 -0.88 14.58 -12.97
N PRO A 484 0.15 13.96 -13.55
CA PRO A 484 1.34 14.68 -14.00
C PRO A 484 0.98 15.74 -15.03
N GLY A 485 1.72 16.84 -15.02
CA GLY A 485 1.59 17.94 -15.97
C GLY A 485 2.05 17.56 -17.37
N THR A 486 1.87 18.51 -18.30
CA THR A 486 2.31 18.40 -19.69
C THR A 486 3.07 19.64 -20.12
N GLY A 487 3.87 19.54 -21.19
CA GLY A 487 4.54 20.68 -21.81
C GLY A 487 5.65 21.32 -20.97
N GLY A 488 6.21 20.60 -19.99
CA GLY A 488 7.23 21.12 -19.07
C GLY A 488 6.64 22.01 -17.98
N ARG A 489 5.35 21.82 -17.62
CA ARG A 489 4.72 22.55 -16.51
C ARG A 489 5.22 21.98 -15.18
N TYR A 490 5.78 22.86 -14.34
CA TYR A 490 6.17 22.52 -12.98
C TYR A 490 4.98 22.38 -12.03
N SER A 491 5.14 21.54 -11.01
CA SER A 491 4.32 21.48 -9.81
C SER A 491 4.79 22.51 -8.77
N THR A 492 3.83 23.07 -8.03
CA THR A 492 4.07 23.92 -6.85
C THR A 492 3.46 23.31 -5.58
N ASP A 493 3.17 22.01 -5.61
CA ASP A 493 2.41 21.33 -4.55
C ASP A 493 3.26 20.82 -3.40
N TYR A 494 4.60 20.91 -3.49
CA TYR A 494 5.48 20.43 -2.43
C TYR A 494 5.23 21.20 -1.13
N ASP A 495 4.94 20.46 -0.06
CA ASP A 495 4.73 21.00 1.27
C ASP A 495 5.54 20.19 2.29
N PRO A 496 6.58 20.78 2.92
CA PRO A 496 7.39 20.10 3.93
C PRO A 496 6.63 19.81 5.23
N ALA A 497 5.40 20.29 5.40
CA ALA A 497 4.54 19.91 6.53
C ALA A 497 3.79 18.58 6.30
N ILE A 498 3.78 18.06 5.06
CA ILE A 498 3.08 16.81 4.73
C ILE A 498 4.03 15.62 4.96
N PRO A 499 3.72 14.68 5.86
CA PRO A 499 4.53 13.49 6.05
C PRO A 499 4.29 12.47 4.91
N PRO A 500 5.33 12.05 4.17
CA PRO A 500 5.24 11.05 3.11
C PRO A 500 5.24 9.60 3.63
N SER A 501 5.46 9.37 4.93
CA SER A 501 5.49 8.02 5.52
C SER A 501 4.25 7.20 5.15
N ILE A 502 4.45 5.91 4.89
CA ILE A 502 3.36 4.99 4.51
C ILE A 502 2.43 4.70 5.68
N ALA A 503 1.12 4.76 5.46
CA ALA A 503 0.12 4.34 6.44
C ALA A 503 0.12 2.82 6.62
N ASN A 504 -0.07 2.38 7.86
CA ASN A 504 -0.19 0.96 8.17
C ASN A 504 -1.43 0.35 7.50
N GLU A 505 -2.55 1.09 7.46
CA GLU A 505 -3.77 0.72 6.76
C GLU A 505 -3.54 0.53 5.25
N PHE A 506 -2.70 1.38 4.65
CA PHE A 506 -2.28 1.26 3.25
C PHE A 506 -1.49 -0.03 3.03
N ALA A 507 -0.42 -0.26 3.79
CA ALA A 507 0.50 -1.38 3.58
C ALA A 507 -0.08 -2.77 3.97
N ALA A 508 -0.84 -2.83 5.07
CA ALA A 508 -1.30 -4.09 5.63
C ALA A 508 -2.69 -4.52 5.15
N ALA A 509 -3.47 -3.63 4.53
CA ALA A 509 -4.80 -3.96 4.00
C ALA A 509 -5.08 -3.36 2.62
N VAL A 510 -5.11 -2.03 2.48
CA VAL A 510 -5.73 -1.40 1.30
C VAL A 510 -4.96 -1.67 0.02
N TYR A 511 -3.63 -1.51 0.03
CA TYR A 511 -2.81 -1.71 -1.18
C TYR A 511 -2.64 -3.20 -1.53
N ARG A 512 -3.20 -4.11 -0.72
CA ARG A 512 -3.29 -5.55 -1.01
C ARG A 512 -4.48 -5.91 -1.90
N PHE A 513 -5.30 -4.94 -2.31
CA PHE A 513 -6.36 -5.16 -3.30
C PHE A 513 -5.82 -5.75 -4.61
N GLY A 514 -4.55 -5.51 -4.96
CA GLY A 514 -3.89 -6.15 -6.11
C GLY A 514 -3.93 -7.69 -6.06
N HIS A 515 -4.06 -8.31 -4.88
CA HIS A 515 -4.24 -9.76 -4.77
C HIS A 515 -5.56 -10.26 -5.37
N SER A 516 -6.59 -9.41 -5.50
CA SER A 516 -7.82 -9.74 -6.23
C SER A 516 -7.66 -9.62 -7.75
N MET A 517 -6.52 -9.10 -8.24
CA MET A 517 -6.22 -8.92 -9.67
C MET A 517 -5.33 -10.02 -10.25
N ILE A 518 -4.88 -10.99 -9.45
CA ILE A 518 -3.94 -12.03 -9.88
C ILE A 518 -4.64 -13.02 -10.83
N THR A 519 -4.42 -12.89 -12.14
CA THR A 519 -5.00 -13.82 -13.13
C THR A 519 -4.09 -15.02 -13.42
N VAL A 520 -4.68 -16.16 -13.77
CA VAL A 520 -3.98 -17.44 -13.98
C VAL A 520 -3.56 -17.62 -15.44
N HIS A 521 -2.65 -16.81 -15.99
CA HIS A 521 -2.10 -17.10 -17.33
C HIS A 521 -0.65 -16.64 -17.48
N VAL A 522 0.25 -17.60 -17.72
CA VAL A 522 1.53 -17.38 -18.40
C VAL A 522 1.57 -18.42 -19.52
N GLY A 523 0.94 -18.11 -20.66
CA GLY A 523 0.73 -19.04 -21.78
C GLY A 523 -0.71 -19.56 -21.91
N ALA A 524 -1.15 -19.79 -23.14
CA ALA A 524 -2.53 -20.04 -23.54
C ALA A 524 -3.16 -21.33 -22.95
N LEU A 525 -4.46 -21.25 -22.65
CA LEU A 525 -5.42 -22.31 -22.26
C LEU A 525 -5.32 -22.83 -20.81
N VAL A 526 -6.28 -22.41 -19.97
CA VAL A 526 -7.13 -23.19 -19.01
C VAL A 526 -7.86 -22.22 -18.06
N SER A 527 -9.17 -22.37 -17.91
CA SER A 527 -10.03 -21.56 -17.04
C SER A 527 -9.92 -21.94 -15.55
N GLY A 528 -9.52 -21.01 -14.68
CA GLY A 528 -9.61 -21.19 -13.22
C GLY A 528 -9.68 -19.86 -12.47
N SER A 529 -10.44 -19.81 -11.36
CA SER A 529 -10.68 -18.59 -10.58
C SER A 529 -9.40 -18.04 -9.93
N VAL A 530 -9.25 -16.70 -9.95
CA VAL A 530 -8.17 -15.91 -9.30
C VAL A 530 -7.94 -16.36 -7.85
N TRP A 531 -9.02 -16.49 -7.09
CA TRP A 531 -9.03 -16.87 -5.69
C TRP A 531 -8.50 -18.29 -5.46
N GLY A 532 -8.89 -19.26 -6.30
CA GLY A 532 -8.47 -20.65 -6.20
C GLY A 532 -6.97 -20.90 -6.43
N CYS A 533 -6.19 -19.89 -6.83
CA CYS A 533 -4.74 -19.99 -7.08
C CYS A 533 -3.85 -19.42 -5.98
N ILE A 534 -4.40 -18.55 -5.13
CA ILE A 534 -3.69 -18.00 -3.96
C ILE A 534 -4.24 -18.55 -2.64
N THR A 535 -5.44 -19.13 -2.64
CA THR A 535 -6.00 -19.89 -1.52
C THR A 535 -5.68 -21.38 -1.67
N GLY A 536 -4.91 -21.96 -0.75
CA GLY A 536 -4.54 -23.39 -0.80
C GLY A 536 -3.41 -23.73 -1.77
N LYS A 537 -2.85 -22.75 -2.49
CA LYS A 537 -1.83 -22.97 -3.54
C LYS A 537 -0.66 -21.98 -3.50
N LEU A 538 -0.64 -21.02 -2.58
CA LEU A 538 0.50 -20.10 -2.44
C LEU A 538 1.76 -20.88 -2.00
N PHE A 539 2.87 -20.71 -2.74
CA PHE A 539 4.12 -21.46 -2.56
C PHE A 539 3.98 -22.99 -2.56
N LYS A 540 2.94 -23.52 -3.22
CA LYS A 540 2.56 -24.93 -3.27
C LYS A 540 3.75 -25.89 -3.44
N ARG A 541 3.76 -26.95 -2.62
CA ARG A 541 4.59 -28.17 -2.80
C ARG A 541 3.68 -29.39 -2.81
N GLY A 542 3.86 -30.27 -3.79
CA GLY A 542 2.91 -31.35 -4.03
C GLY A 542 1.53 -30.77 -4.35
N ASN A 543 0.50 -31.12 -3.57
CA ASN A 543 -0.87 -30.67 -3.78
C ASN A 543 -1.34 -29.49 -2.90
N VAL A 544 -0.51 -29.01 -1.96
CA VAL A 544 -0.92 -28.00 -0.97
C VAL A 544 0.01 -26.79 -0.90
N GLY A 545 -0.57 -25.62 -0.71
CA GLY A 545 0.09 -24.35 -0.40
C GLY A 545 -0.67 -23.54 0.65
N LEU A 546 -0.23 -22.32 0.90
CA LEU A 546 -0.84 -21.40 1.87
C LEU A 546 -2.06 -20.69 1.30
N ASP A 547 -2.76 -19.94 2.17
CA ASP A 547 -3.89 -19.10 1.84
C ASP A 547 -3.55 -17.61 2.02
N LEU A 548 -3.29 -16.91 0.91
CA LEU A 548 -2.90 -15.49 0.93
C LEU A 548 -3.99 -14.59 1.52
N VAL A 549 -5.26 -14.92 1.30
CA VAL A 549 -6.41 -14.12 1.77
C VAL A 549 -6.52 -14.24 3.28
N ALA A 550 -6.48 -15.47 3.80
CA ALA A 550 -6.47 -15.72 5.23
C ALA A 550 -5.25 -15.06 5.91
N ILE A 551 -4.08 -15.08 5.25
CA ILE A 551 -2.88 -14.38 5.70
C ILE A 551 -3.11 -12.85 5.74
N ASN A 552 -3.73 -12.24 4.73
CA ASN A 552 -4.00 -10.80 4.72
C ASN A 552 -4.93 -10.38 5.86
N ILE A 553 -5.99 -11.16 6.10
CA ILE A 553 -6.93 -10.94 7.20
C ILE A 553 -6.20 -11.02 8.55
N GLN A 554 -5.46 -12.10 8.77
CA GLN A 554 -4.72 -12.30 10.01
C GLN A 554 -3.62 -11.24 10.20
N ARG A 555 -2.98 -10.79 9.12
CA ARG A 555 -1.98 -9.72 9.13
C ARG A 555 -2.60 -8.37 9.49
N GLY A 556 -3.80 -8.06 9.00
CA GLY A 556 -4.53 -6.85 9.42
C GLY A 556 -4.84 -6.84 10.92
N ARG A 557 -5.17 -8.00 11.49
CA ARG A 557 -5.39 -8.17 12.95
C ARG A 557 -4.10 -8.08 13.76
N ASP A 558 -2.99 -8.62 13.23
CA ASP A 558 -1.64 -8.51 13.79
C ASP A 558 -1.13 -7.05 13.84
N HIS A 559 -1.46 -6.28 12.81
CA HIS A 559 -1.12 -4.87 12.72
C HIS A 559 -2.05 -3.95 13.53
N GLY A 560 -3.07 -4.52 14.18
CA GLY A 560 -4.04 -3.75 14.96
C GLY A 560 -4.79 -2.72 14.12
N LEU A 561 -5.17 -3.06 12.88
CA LEU A 561 -5.90 -2.13 12.03
C LEU A 561 -7.34 -1.93 12.54
N ALA A 562 -7.85 -0.70 12.40
CA ALA A 562 -9.25 -0.41 12.66
C ALA A 562 -10.19 -1.25 11.76
N GLY A 563 -11.42 -1.48 12.22
CA GLY A 563 -12.43 -2.19 11.42
C GLY A 563 -12.86 -1.37 10.21
N TYR A 564 -13.41 -2.04 9.20
CA TYR A 564 -13.89 -1.43 7.97
C TYR A 564 -14.84 -0.25 8.21
N VAL A 565 -15.84 -0.42 9.09
CA VAL A 565 -16.82 0.63 9.42
C VAL A 565 -16.16 1.87 10.06
N THR A 566 -15.14 1.67 10.89
CA THR A 566 -14.41 2.79 11.52
C THR A 566 -13.60 3.58 10.50
N VAL A 567 -12.94 2.89 9.55
CA VAL A 567 -12.22 3.56 8.46
C VAL A 567 -13.17 4.32 7.55
N ARG A 568 -14.32 3.72 7.21
CA ARG A 568 -15.39 4.40 6.44
C ARG A 568 -15.80 5.72 7.04
N GLN A 569 -16.05 5.72 8.35
CA GLN A 569 -16.45 6.91 9.05
C GLN A 569 -15.33 7.95 9.09
N ALA A 570 -14.08 7.54 9.28
CA ALA A 570 -12.92 8.44 9.21
C ALA A 570 -12.75 9.07 7.83
N CYS A 571 -13.17 8.37 6.78
CA CYS A 571 -13.25 8.87 5.40
C CYS A 571 -14.47 9.78 5.15
N GLY A 572 -15.30 10.07 6.15
CA GLY A 572 -16.49 10.90 6.01
C GLY A 572 -17.64 10.23 5.24
N LEU A 573 -17.61 8.91 5.08
CA LEU A 573 -18.67 8.15 4.41
C LEU A 573 -19.89 7.95 5.32
N ARG A 574 -21.01 7.55 4.72
CA ARG A 574 -22.29 7.34 5.43
C ARG A 574 -22.11 6.43 6.65
N LEU A 575 -22.69 6.83 7.78
CA LEU A 575 -22.62 6.08 9.02
C LEU A 575 -23.27 4.69 8.86
N VAL A 576 -22.58 3.66 9.34
CA VAL A 576 -23.03 2.26 9.31
C VAL A 576 -23.24 1.77 10.74
N LYS A 577 -24.48 1.43 11.08
CA LYS A 577 -24.87 0.87 12.39
C LYS A 577 -25.26 -0.60 12.29
N THR A 578 -25.82 -1.00 11.14
CA THR A 578 -26.29 -2.35 10.84
C THR A 578 -25.76 -2.80 9.49
N PHE A 579 -25.78 -4.10 9.22
CA PHE A 579 -25.42 -4.62 7.89
C PHE A 579 -26.31 -4.05 6.78
N ASN A 580 -27.59 -3.78 7.04
CA ASN A 580 -28.49 -3.23 6.00
C ASN A 580 -28.06 -1.84 5.53
N ASP A 581 -27.33 -1.09 6.35
CA ASP A 581 -26.78 0.19 5.95
C ASP A 581 -25.70 0.06 4.85
N LEU A 582 -25.20 -1.15 4.55
CA LEU A 582 -24.22 -1.38 3.48
C LEU A 582 -24.85 -1.76 2.13
N ALA A 583 -26.19 -1.85 2.04
CA ALA A 583 -26.87 -2.34 0.84
C ALA A 583 -26.72 -1.44 -0.39
N GLU A 584 -26.41 -0.16 -0.21
CA GLU A 584 -26.11 0.78 -1.31
C GLU A 584 -24.65 0.70 -1.76
N ASP A 585 -23.75 0.29 -0.86
CA ASP A 585 -22.30 0.26 -1.10
C ASP A 585 -21.83 -1.10 -1.66
N MET A 586 -22.63 -2.16 -1.53
CA MET A 586 -22.25 -3.53 -1.83
C MET A 586 -23.37 -4.27 -2.58
N ASN A 587 -23.00 -5.24 -3.41
CA ASN A 587 -24.00 -6.15 -3.99
C ASN A 587 -24.59 -7.11 -2.93
N SER A 588 -25.74 -7.71 -3.26
CA SER A 588 -26.48 -8.61 -2.35
C SER A 588 -25.65 -9.80 -1.89
N ASP A 589 -24.91 -10.45 -2.80
CA ASP A 589 -24.09 -11.63 -2.50
C ASP A 589 -23.01 -11.29 -1.46
N ALA A 590 -22.31 -10.18 -1.65
CA ALA A 590 -21.26 -9.71 -0.74
C ALA A 590 -21.86 -9.39 0.64
N LEU A 591 -22.99 -8.68 0.67
CA LEU A 591 -23.64 -8.32 1.91
C LEU A 591 -24.16 -9.53 2.71
N GLU A 592 -24.78 -10.50 2.03
CA GLU A 592 -25.26 -11.74 2.66
C GLU A 592 -24.11 -12.58 3.21
N ASN A 593 -22.99 -12.67 2.48
CA ASN A 593 -21.79 -13.33 2.97
C ASN A 593 -21.25 -12.65 4.24
N LEU A 594 -21.16 -11.32 4.28
CA LEU A 594 -20.71 -10.61 5.47
C LEU A 594 -21.63 -10.84 6.68
N LYS A 595 -22.96 -10.84 6.48
CA LYS A 595 -23.95 -11.15 7.53
C LYS A 595 -23.79 -12.57 8.08
N ARG A 596 -23.39 -13.53 7.23
CA ARG A 596 -23.17 -14.92 7.64
C ARG A 596 -21.87 -15.10 8.43
N ILE A 597 -20.84 -14.34 8.09
CA ILE A 597 -19.49 -14.49 8.66
C ILE A 597 -19.34 -13.71 9.97
N TYR A 598 -19.77 -12.45 9.99
CA TYR A 598 -19.55 -11.53 11.10
C TYR A 598 -20.82 -11.39 11.94
N LYS A 599 -20.67 -11.49 13.26
CA LYS A 599 -21.78 -11.27 14.22
C LYS A 599 -22.21 -9.80 14.27
N ASN A 600 -21.24 -8.88 14.16
CA ASN A 600 -21.48 -7.44 14.17
C ASN A 600 -20.84 -6.79 12.94
N VAL A 601 -21.53 -5.80 12.34
CA VAL A 601 -21.03 -5.05 11.18
C VAL A 601 -19.71 -4.31 11.49
N ARG A 602 -19.48 -3.95 12.76
CA ARG A 602 -18.25 -3.29 13.23
C ARG A 602 -17.03 -4.23 13.28
N ASP A 603 -17.24 -5.54 13.25
CA ASP A 603 -16.16 -6.54 13.30
C ASP A 603 -15.53 -6.83 11.93
N ILE A 604 -16.11 -6.30 10.85
CA ILE A 604 -15.62 -6.52 9.48
C ILE A 604 -14.16 -6.02 9.38
N ASP A 605 -13.26 -6.94 9.00
CA ASP A 605 -11.85 -6.60 8.78
C ASP A 605 -11.73 -5.62 7.59
N LEU A 606 -10.85 -4.61 7.69
CA LEU A 606 -10.71 -3.56 6.66
C LEU A 606 -10.51 -4.12 5.25
N PHE A 607 -9.63 -5.12 5.11
CA PHE A 607 -9.36 -5.78 3.84
C PHE A 607 -10.62 -6.43 3.25
N VAL A 608 -11.41 -7.11 4.09
CA VAL A 608 -12.61 -7.84 3.69
C VAL A 608 -13.71 -6.87 3.27
N GLY A 609 -13.98 -5.86 4.09
CA GLY A 609 -15.02 -4.88 3.82
C GLY A 609 -14.73 -4.05 2.58
N GLY A 610 -13.50 -3.54 2.40
CA GLY A 610 -13.18 -2.72 1.24
C GLY A 610 -13.13 -3.49 -0.09
N LEU A 611 -12.79 -4.79 -0.07
CA LEU A 611 -12.95 -5.64 -1.26
C LEU A 611 -14.40 -6.00 -1.57
N SER A 612 -15.30 -5.87 -0.59
CA SER A 612 -16.73 -6.16 -0.76
C SER A 612 -17.52 -4.97 -1.30
N GLU A 613 -16.92 -3.78 -1.34
CA GLU A 613 -17.53 -2.58 -1.90
C GLU A 613 -17.64 -2.64 -3.42
N ASN A 614 -18.71 -2.05 -3.95
CA ASN A 614 -18.83 -1.75 -5.36
C ASN A 614 -17.77 -0.69 -5.75
N PRO A 615 -17.02 -0.88 -6.85
CA PRO A 615 -16.06 0.11 -7.32
C PRO A 615 -16.71 1.46 -7.65
N LEU A 616 -15.97 2.55 -7.42
CA LEU A 616 -16.38 3.87 -7.90
C LEU A 616 -16.45 3.92 -9.44
N PRO A 617 -17.29 4.78 -10.03
CA PRO A 617 -17.32 4.95 -11.49
C PRO A 617 -15.93 5.31 -12.04
N GLY A 618 -15.41 4.49 -12.95
CA GLY A 618 -14.08 4.72 -13.52
C GLY A 618 -12.92 4.08 -12.74
N SER A 619 -13.18 3.47 -11.58
CA SER A 619 -12.18 2.97 -10.63
C SER A 619 -12.24 1.44 -10.49
N GLN A 620 -11.18 0.85 -9.94
CA GLN A 620 -11.10 -0.55 -9.56
C GLN A 620 -11.43 -0.81 -8.09
N VAL A 621 -11.64 0.25 -7.29
CA VAL A 621 -11.84 0.14 -5.84
C VAL A 621 -13.08 0.91 -5.40
N GLY A 622 -13.66 0.47 -4.28
CA GLY A 622 -14.75 1.17 -3.63
C GLY A 622 -14.31 2.43 -2.89
N PRO A 623 -15.28 3.22 -2.37
CA PRO A 623 -15.04 4.51 -1.73
C PRO A 623 -14.07 4.45 -0.54
N THR A 624 -14.06 3.38 0.26
CA THR A 624 -13.18 3.28 1.43
C THR A 624 -11.73 3.11 1.02
N PHE A 625 -11.46 2.18 0.10
CA PHE A 625 -10.12 1.99 -0.42
C PHE A 625 -9.64 3.22 -1.20
N ALA A 626 -10.51 3.83 -2.02
CA ALA A 626 -10.19 5.07 -2.72
C ALA A 626 -9.74 6.18 -1.76
N CYS A 627 -10.45 6.39 -0.64
CA CYS A 627 -10.07 7.37 0.38
C CYS A 627 -8.64 7.15 0.93
N VAL A 628 -8.31 5.92 1.34
CA VAL A 628 -6.99 5.60 1.92
C VAL A 628 -5.89 5.70 0.86
N LEU A 629 -6.16 5.25 -0.37
CA LEU A 629 -5.22 5.37 -1.50
C LEU A 629 -4.96 6.83 -1.84
N VAL A 630 -6.00 7.66 -1.91
CA VAL A 630 -5.88 9.10 -2.17
C VAL A 630 -5.05 9.78 -1.09
N ASP A 631 -5.34 9.55 0.19
CA ASP A 631 -4.54 10.11 1.29
C ASP A 631 -3.05 9.74 1.14
N GLN A 632 -2.75 8.48 0.83
CA GLN A 632 -1.37 8.05 0.67
C GLN A 632 -0.70 8.67 -0.57
N PHE A 633 -1.31 8.60 -1.75
CA PHE A 633 -0.69 9.11 -2.98
C PHE A 633 -0.59 10.64 -3.00
N VAL A 634 -1.54 11.38 -2.41
CA VAL A 634 -1.37 12.83 -2.22
C VAL A 634 -0.12 13.12 -1.39
N ARG A 635 0.10 12.38 -0.29
CA ARG A 635 1.29 12.55 0.56
C ARG A 635 2.59 12.18 -0.16
N LEU A 636 2.57 11.14 -0.98
CA LEU A 636 3.74 10.71 -1.76
C LEU A 636 4.13 11.74 -2.84
N LYS A 637 3.17 12.45 -3.43
CA LYS A 637 3.44 13.54 -4.37
C LYS A 637 3.87 14.83 -3.65
N LYS A 638 3.05 15.28 -2.70
CA LYS A 638 3.20 16.61 -2.06
C LYS A 638 4.24 16.65 -0.94
N GLY A 639 4.49 15.52 -0.27
CA GLY A 639 5.50 15.42 0.79
C GLY A 639 6.91 15.09 0.28
N ASP A 640 7.08 14.90 -1.03
CA ASP A 640 8.36 14.51 -1.64
C ASP A 640 9.10 15.71 -2.22
N ARG A 641 10.20 16.09 -1.55
CA ARG A 641 11.07 17.20 -1.95
C ARG A 641 11.66 17.01 -3.35
N TYR A 642 11.84 15.77 -3.76
CA TYR A 642 12.46 15.39 -5.03
C TYR A 642 11.41 14.91 -6.06
N TRP A 643 10.12 15.20 -5.85
CA TRP A 643 9.09 14.96 -6.86
C TRP A 643 9.52 15.58 -8.19
N PHE A 644 9.47 14.82 -9.27
CA PHE A 644 10.15 15.18 -10.52
C PHE A 644 9.64 16.48 -11.18
N GLU A 645 8.43 16.93 -10.84
CA GLU A 645 7.87 18.17 -11.37
C GLU A 645 8.13 19.39 -10.50
N ASN A 646 8.81 19.25 -9.35
CA ASN A 646 9.10 20.38 -8.48
C ASN A 646 9.99 21.39 -9.21
N LYS A 647 9.59 22.67 -9.17
CA LYS A 647 10.32 23.78 -9.80
C LYS A 647 11.65 24.10 -9.09
N GLU A 648 11.65 23.95 -7.77
CA GLU A 648 12.71 24.45 -6.89
C GLU A 648 13.39 23.30 -6.15
N GLY A 649 14.66 23.52 -5.80
CA GLY A 649 15.50 22.55 -5.10
C GLY A 649 16.66 22.03 -5.94
N PRO A 650 17.69 21.48 -5.29
CA PRO A 650 18.94 21.08 -5.95
C PRO A 650 18.79 19.91 -6.94
N GLY A 651 17.69 19.16 -6.87
CA GLY A 651 17.37 18.05 -7.78
C GLY A 651 16.38 18.39 -8.90
N ALA A 652 15.94 19.65 -9.01
CA ALA A 652 14.91 20.06 -9.98
C ALA A 652 15.40 19.91 -11.43
N PHE A 653 14.51 19.44 -12.31
CA PHE A 653 14.79 19.32 -13.73
C PHE A 653 14.59 20.66 -14.45
N THR A 654 15.36 20.90 -15.51
CA THR A 654 15.09 22.05 -16.39
C THR A 654 13.77 21.87 -17.12
N LYS A 655 13.21 22.94 -17.70
CA LYS A 655 11.91 22.88 -18.37
C LYS A 655 11.88 21.90 -19.53
N ASP A 656 12.98 21.80 -20.27
CA ASP A 656 13.10 20.88 -21.41
C ASP A 656 13.29 19.44 -20.94
N GLN A 657 14.09 19.21 -19.90
CA GLN A 657 14.19 17.91 -19.24
C GLN A 657 12.83 17.43 -18.71
N LEU A 658 12.07 18.33 -18.06
CA LEU A 658 10.75 18.01 -17.53
C LEU A 658 9.75 17.67 -18.64
N ARG A 659 9.79 18.37 -19.78
CA ARG A 659 8.95 18.07 -20.94
C ARG A 659 9.19 16.65 -21.44
N GLU A 660 10.45 16.24 -21.52
CA GLU A 660 10.82 14.87 -21.90
C GLU A 660 10.34 13.83 -20.90
N LEU A 661 10.41 14.11 -19.60
CA LEU A 661 9.94 13.20 -18.55
C LEU A 661 8.41 13.02 -18.56
N GLN A 662 7.66 14.10 -18.75
CA GLN A 662 6.18 14.07 -18.73
C GLN A 662 5.57 13.24 -19.88
N GLN A 663 6.27 13.13 -21.01
CA GLN A 663 5.81 12.34 -22.16
C GLN A 663 6.12 10.84 -22.06
N VAL A 664 7.04 10.42 -21.19
CA VAL A 664 7.41 9.01 -21.01
C VAL A 664 6.18 8.16 -20.68
N SER A 665 6.14 6.97 -21.28
CA SER A 665 5.15 5.93 -20.99
C SER A 665 5.83 4.60 -20.71
N LEU A 666 5.11 3.67 -20.09
CA LEU A 666 5.61 2.30 -19.92
C LEU A 666 5.92 1.64 -21.28
N ALA A 667 5.11 1.93 -22.30
CA ALA A 667 5.32 1.44 -23.66
C ALA A 667 6.71 1.82 -24.22
N ARG A 668 7.13 3.09 -24.00
CA ARG A 668 8.45 3.55 -24.41
C ARG A 668 9.58 2.81 -23.69
N VAL A 669 9.47 2.69 -22.36
CA VAL A 669 10.46 1.96 -21.54
C VAL A 669 10.57 0.50 -21.99
N MET A 670 9.44 -0.13 -22.30
CA MET A 670 9.39 -1.49 -22.85
C MET A 670 10.10 -1.56 -24.21
N CYS A 671 9.76 -0.68 -25.16
CA CYS A 671 10.39 -0.64 -26.50
C CYS A 671 11.90 -0.39 -26.46
N ASP A 672 12.41 0.37 -25.48
CA ASP A 672 13.85 0.68 -25.37
C ASP A 672 14.69 -0.46 -24.78
N ASN A 673 14.07 -1.42 -24.10
CA ASN A 673 14.78 -2.39 -23.25
C ASN A 673 14.47 -3.86 -23.58
N MET A 674 13.61 -4.10 -24.56
CA MET A 674 13.26 -5.43 -25.06
C MET A 674 13.65 -5.54 -26.55
N PRO A 675 14.79 -6.21 -26.85
CA PRO A 675 15.44 -6.13 -28.17
C PRO A 675 14.62 -6.74 -29.31
N ASP A 676 13.77 -7.73 -29.03
CA ASP A 676 12.94 -8.39 -30.04
C ASP A 676 11.57 -7.72 -30.23
N MET A 677 11.32 -6.60 -29.54
CA MET A 677 10.02 -5.96 -29.53
C MET A 677 9.96 -4.80 -30.53
N SER A 678 9.23 -5.01 -31.62
CA SER A 678 9.05 -4.02 -32.69
C SER A 678 7.71 -3.27 -32.60
N THR A 679 6.72 -3.85 -31.93
CA THR A 679 5.39 -3.28 -31.70
C THR A 679 5.01 -3.31 -30.21
N MET A 680 4.17 -2.37 -29.77
CA MET A 680 3.65 -2.28 -28.41
C MET A 680 2.36 -1.45 -28.39
N GLN A 681 1.44 -1.74 -27.46
CA GLN A 681 0.27 -0.87 -27.23
C GLN A 681 0.71 0.46 -26.61
N ARG A 682 -0.04 1.54 -26.85
CA ARG A 682 0.24 2.85 -26.22
C ARG A 682 0.13 2.78 -24.70
N TRP A 683 -0.82 2.00 -24.18
CA TRP A 683 -1.09 1.84 -22.75
C TRP A 683 -0.97 0.35 -22.37
N PRO A 684 0.25 -0.15 -22.06
CA PRO A 684 0.48 -1.57 -21.83
C PRO A 684 -0.24 -2.13 -20.60
N LEU A 685 -0.63 -1.26 -19.65
CA LEU A 685 -1.41 -1.65 -18.47
C LEU A 685 -2.89 -1.95 -18.81
N LEU A 686 -3.35 -1.56 -19.99
CA LEU A 686 -4.69 -1.87 -20.49
C LEU A 686 -4.63 -3.06 -21.45
N MET A 687 -5.74 -3.78 -21.58
CA MET A 687 -5.85 -4.85 -22.57
C MET A 687 -5.70 -4.29 -23.99
N GLU A 688 -5.19 -5.12 -24.90
CA GLU A 688 -5.21 -4.84 -26.33
C GLU A 688 -6.65 -4.82 -26.84
N GLY A 689 -6.94 -3.93 -27.77
CA GLY A 689 -8.23 -3.89 -28.45
C GLY A 689 -8.31 -2.76 -29.45
N ALA A 690 -9.50 -2.56 -30.02
CA ALA A 690 -9.72 -1.53 -31.05
C ALA A 690 -9.26 -0.11 -30.63
N TYR A 691 -9.31 0.21 -29.33
CA TYR A 691 -8.93 1.51 -28.77
C TYR A 691 -7.53 1.54 -28.13
N ASN A 692 -6.83 0.41 -28.11
CA ASN A 692 -5.45 0.28 -27.64
C ASN A 692 -4.70 -0.76 -28.49
N PRO A 693 -4.62 -0.56 -29.82
CA PRO A 693 -3.97 -1.51 -30.73
C PRO A 693 -2.45 -1.51 -30.52
N GLU A 694 -1.80 -2.57 -30.99
CA GLU A 694 -0.34 -2.54 -31.15
C GLU A 694 0.08 -1.52 -32.20
N LEU A 695 1.11 -0.74 -31.86
CA LEU A 695 1.70 0.28 -32.72
C LEU A 695 3.19 -0.02 -32.87
N PRO A 696 3.82 0.34 -34.00
CA PRO A 696 5.28 0.29 -34.11
C PRO A 696 5.93 1.10 -32.98
N CYS A 697 7.02 0.59 -32.39
CA CYS A 697 7.79 1.30 -31.37
C CYS A 697 8.38 2.65 -31.85
N SER A 698 8.37 2.91 -33.17
CA SER A 698 8.73 4.19 -33.81
C SER A 698 7.54 5.16 -33.96
N SER A 699 6.33 4.74 -33.58
CA SER A 699 5.13 5.56 -33.68
C SER A 699 5.23 6.82 -32.83
N LYS A 700 4.71 7.94 -33.33
CA LYS A 700 4.57 9.20 -32.57
C LYS A 700 3.69 9.05 -31.32
N CYS A 701 2.84 8.02 -31.28
CA CYS A 701 2.05 7.68 -30.10
C CYS A 701 2.85 7.03 -28.97
N ILE A 702 4.10 6.61 -29.24
CA ILE A 702 5.07 6.09 -28.27
C ILE A 702 6.34 6.96 -28.38
N PRO A 703 6.29 8.23 -27.89
CA PRO A 703 7.35 9.20 -28.12
C PRO A 703 8.71 8.70 -27.61
N SER A 704 9.75 8.86 -28.44
CA SER A 704 11.14 8.60 -28.03
C SER A 704 11.58 9.57 -26.94
N PHE A 705 12.38 9.10 -25.99
CA PHE A 705 12.95 9.95 -24.94
C PHE A 705 14.23 10.64 -25.43
N ASN A 706 14.25 11.98 -25.43
CA ASN A 706 15.42 12.74 -25.89
C ASN A 706 16.38 13.06 -24.73
N ILE A 707 17.43 12.24 -24.58
CA ILE A 707 18.46 12.42 -23.55
C ILE A 707 19.33 13.69 -23.73
N SER A 708 19.34 14.32 -24.91
CA SER A 708 20.28 15.41 -25.22
C SER A 708 20.17 16.64 -24.30
N HIS A 709 19.02 16.83 -23.64
CA HIS A 709 18.79 17.88 -22.65
C HIS A 709 19.60 17.69 -21.34
N TRP A 710 20.34 16.59 -21.18
CA TRP A 710 21.26 16.33 -20.07
C TRP A 710 22.73 16.54 -20.43
N LYS A 711 23.02 17.18 -21.58
CA LYS A 711 24.39 17.57 -21.92
C LYS A 711 24.88 18.67 -20.98
N ALA A 712 26.02 18.43 -20.33
CA ALA A 712 26.67 19.34 -19.39
C ALA A 712 27.42 20.49 -20.08
#